data_AF-A0A938SEN1-F1
#
_entry.id   AF-A0A938SEN1-F1
#
_cell.length_a   1.000
_cell.length_b   1.000
_cell.length_c   1.000
_cell.angle_alpha   90.00
_cell.angle_beta   90.00
_cell.angle_gamma   90.00
#
_symmetry.space_group_name_H-M   'P 1'
#
loop_
_entity.id
_entity.type
_entity.pdbx_description
1 polymer ?
#
loop_
_entity_poly.entity_id
_entity_poly.type
_entity_poly.pdbx_seq_one_letter_code
_entity_poly.pdbx_strand_id
1 'polypeptide(L)'
;MSQGSRDNSDPQSRFRLVKAWALAVLIAVSIGDSRGDEPNKEAPGEATGLGIDYEALLKALDAAEIRRDVAFLSSFASRALGYEGADRAADYVAGRMKALGYSVRVEQFPEVMPIDRGGRLEFKKSGEKIPIHAFWPNLSRTPSTGPDGITGRLLYARDGDYRWYDDRRVNECIVILDFNSTNNYLKAFMLGARAVIFLEPDRPERKEAEAKLLAVPVYAPKYYVKKEYVPKLLELAKQRALATLHCRMTWERVTGTNLIAQVEGSEEALADDGALLAAYFDAMSVVPAVCPGADQACGIAVWLQMARMLKQRPPARPVTLLATNAHFMNNAGVKNFLRCHPRSVEDLDAKFYKSVLREGGKWAKAREEKGGLPALWPPAIAQYEEPDFLRHRFAVCLDLSSHSSRVGVFVNGVRGLEELNQLRVVMPINNALREHAEAALGEEASRLFYSGISGTGGVTWDSMLPADLAFDSRAFLDLRREAVAMATTSDLRLAVDTPLDRPEFVDLEGLTAQARVIAQALGGLLLDKRRLPQERISMVQLLDWARTRALYLDPKKMTYTGIAEQPVPNALVMLKDFDAQKATPGQDAKTECALGHTGVRAWCHTLTNEDGWACLVFDGPDPQMQKDAYLIEPDGRLTMSIDFGIFGIGRVGGTGGVSASTPTVLFPFKQLEVFETLDVREMGYVGGIELLDQNDGFPQRWGGLGNGRVAMISLDPMWRLKLIAGGSGEFALLLLNTSQEHPTGTGFGPQPEGCIPTSFFQAVQDQECLVQFRRDRLRQCGIRYPFIDDMVDKAAASLKEALDHLKQHKYSLAMRRLFDANTRAGTAYPLIWNVMTDTIYGLILVFMLVVPFSIFLERLLFGIIVLQRRLLAVLGIFVCLCLILSALHPGFDVATSPYLIPLGFVILSLVLIVLTMMLSKFDQQVAALHDVAARVHHQDVNRVGAAWAAFSLGIGNMRRRKTRTALTLVTLVLITFSLLSLTSGEISRKHFRVALQHKPSYPGALVREREWKSFSEAAPEVLSASFSHEAQLAPRCWLYRRTEQPLMIPVECNGRRAYVYGLVGLTPDETAVTGLHREVEGQRWFTAGAGPQCMLPAPLAQELGLEDADIDRAQVR
;
A
#
# COMPACT_ATOMS: atom_id res chain seq x y z
N MET A 1 -54.07 32.96 13.94
CA MET A 1 -54.62 33.29 12.61
C MET A 1 -53.80 34.40 11.99
N SER A 2 -53.59 34.30 10.68
CA SER A 2 -52.88 35.18 9.72
C SER A 2 -51.34 35.26 9.74
N GLN A 3 -50.77 34.44 8.84
CA GLN A 3 -49.77 34.73 7.80
C GLN A 3 -48.37 35.28 8.14
N GLY A 4 -47.36 34.48 7.74
CA GLY A 4 -46.25 35.00 6.92
C GLY A 4 -44.83 34.61 7.35
N SER A 5 -44.34 33.44 6.94
CA SER A 5 -42.94 33.29 6.49
C SER A 5 -42.77 32.00 5.69
N ARG A 6 -42.08 32.14 4.56
CA ARG A 6 -41.65 31.05 3.67
C ARG A 6 -40.54 30.27 4.37
N ASP A 7 -40.76 28.97 4.54
CA ASP A 7 -39.70 28.02 4.83
C ASP A 7 -39.05 27.58 3.51
N ASN A 8 -37.73 27.70 3.45
CA ASN A 8 -36.89 27.41 2.31
C ASN A 8 -35.97 26.27 2.73
N SER A 9 -36.53 25.06 2.85
CA SER A 9 -35.77 23.88 3.23
C SER A 9 -36.43 22.57 2.75
N ASP A 10 -36.27 22.26 1.46
CA ASP A 10 -36.33 20.85 1.02
C ASP A 10 -35.19 20.53 0.02
N PRO A 11 -34.12 19.87 0.48
CA PRO A 11 -33.01 19.41 -0.37
C PRO A 11 -33.39 18.28 -1.35
N GLN A 12 -34.58 17.67 -1.23
CA GLN A 12 -34.98 16.54 -2.07
C GLN A 12 -35.56 16.94 -3.44
N SER A 13 -35.98 18.18 -3.62
CA SER A 13 -36.58 18.65 -4.88
C SER A 13 -35.55 18.88 -6.00
N ARG A 14 -34.30 19.26 -5.66
CA ARG A 14 -33.21 19.45 -6.64
C ARG A 14 -32.58 18.14 -7.13
N PHE A 15 -32.75 17.04 -6.38
CA PHE A 15 -32.25 15.72 -6.76
C PHE A 15 -33.15 14.96 -7.75
N ARG A 16 -34.44 15.35 -7.87
CA ARG A 16 -35.37 14.69 -8.81
C ARG A 16 -35.20 15.15 -10.26
N LEU A 17 -34.81 16.41 -10.49
CA LEU A 17 -34.55 16.95 -11.84
C LEU A 17 -33.24 16.43 -12.44
N VAL A 18 -32.22 16.21 -11.61
CA VAL A 18 -30.94 15.59 -12.05
C VAL A 18 -31.12 14.09 -12.32
N LYS A 19 -31.95 13.39 -11.53
CA LYS A 19 -32.32 11.99 -11.84
C LYS A 19 -33.18 11.87 -13.10
N ALA A 20 -34.09 12.82 -13.37
CA ALA A 20 -34.88 12.83 -14.60
C ALA A 20 -34.03 13.08 -15.86
N TRP A 21 -33.00 13.93 -15.76
CA TRP A 21 -32.04 14.15 -16.85
C TRP A 21 -31.05 12.99 -17.01
N ALA A 22 -30.57 12.39 -15.92
CA ALA A 22 -29.73 11.20 -15.98
C ALA A 22 -30.49 9.98 -16.53
N LEU A 23 -31.79 9.85 -16.22
CA LEU A 23 -32.65 8.80 -16.75
C LEU A 23 -32.98 9.03 -18.24
N ALA A 24 -33.13 10.28 -18.70
CA ALA A 24 -33.33 10.59 -20.11
C ALA A 24 -32.06 10.37 -20.96
N VAL A 25 -30.87 10.60 -20.41
CA VAL A 25 -29.59 10.28 -21.06
C VAL A 25 -29.33 8.76 -21.06
N LEU A 26 -29.74 8.04 -20.01
CA LEU A 26 -29.71 6.56 -19.99
C LEU A 26 -30.71 5.93 -20.98
N ILE A 27 -31.88 6.55 -21.19
CA ILE A 27 -32.86 6.08 -22.18
C ILE A 27 -32.39 6.38 -23.62
N ALA A 28 -31.70 7.51 -23.86
CA ALA A 28 -31.17 7.83 -25.19
C ALA A 28 -29.92 7.00 -25.58
N VAL A 29 -29.18 6.46 -24.61
CA VAL A 29 -28.11 5.47 -24.85
C VAL A 29 -28.67 4.04 -25.00
N SER A 30 -29.94 3.81 -24.66
CA SER A 30 -30.61 2.49 -24.78
C SER A 30 -31.41 2.27 -26.08
N ILE A 31 -31.45 3.23 -27.01
CA ILE A 31 -32.18 3.12 -28.29
C ILE A 31 -31.21 3.14 -29.50
N GLY A 32 -29.99 2.63 -29.28
CA GLY A 32 -29.06 2.24 -30.34
C GLY A 32 -28.79 0.75 -30.22
N ASP A 33 -29.52 -0.04 -31.02
CA ASP A 33 -29.35 -1.48 -31.23
C ASP A 33 -29.75 -2.42 -30.08
N SER A 34 -31.05 -2.40 -29.76
CA SER A 34 -31.74 -3.52 -29.13
C SER A 34 -32.60 -4.27 -30.16
N ARG A 35 -31.95 -4.94 -31.12
CA ARG A 35 -32.47 -6.21 -31.63
C ARG A 35 -31.82 -7.27 -30.76
N GLY A 36 -32.56 -7.74 -29.77
CA GLY A 36 -32.18 -8.92 -29.02
C GLY A 36 -32.19 -10.10 -29.96
N ASP A 37 -30.99 -10.58 -30.30
CA ASP A 37 -30.82 -11.99 -30.60
C ASP A 37 -30.94 -12.73 -29.27
N GLU A 38 -31.95 -13.59 -29.17
CA GLU A 38 -32.04 -14.61 -28.12
C GLU A 38 -30.70 -15.38 -28.03
N PRO A 39 -30.33 -15.92 -26.85
CA PRO A 39 -29.20 -16.83 -26.77
C PRO A 39 -29.55 -18.06 -27.61
N ASN A 40 -29.02 -18.10 -28.84
CA ASN A 40 -29.23 -19.19 -29.77
C ASN A 40 -28.72 -20.45 -29.05
N LYS A 41 -29.66 -21.32 -28.64
CA LYS A 41 -29.37 -22.72 -28.36
C LYS A 41 -29.01 -23.35 -29.69
N GLU A 42 -27.79 -23.14 -30.15
CA GLU A 42 -27.22 -23.99 -31.16
C GLU A 42 -26.98 -25.35 -30.52
N ALA A 43 -27.79 -26.32 -30.95
CA ALA A 43 -27.48 -27.72 -30.83
C ALA A 43 -26.07 -27.96 -31.40
N PRO A 44 -25.32 -28.96 -30.89
CA PRO A 44 -23.98 -29.26 -31.39
C PRO A 44 -24.10 -29.66 -32.87
N GLY A 45 -23.82 -28.71 -33.75
CA GLY A 45 -23.62 -28.96 -35.17
C GLY A 45 -22.37 -29.79 -35.33
N GLU A 46 -22.47 -30.86 -36.12
CA GLU A 46 -21.37 -31.75 -36.46
C GLU A 46 -20.12 -30.94 -36.88
N ALA A 47 -19.04 -31.12 -36.12
CA ALA A 47 -17.74 -30.54 -36.38
C ALA A 47 -17.15 -31.11 -37.68
N THR A 48 -17.31 -30.37 -38.78
CA THR A 48 -16.56 -30.52 -40.03
C THR A 48 -16.42 -29.15 -40.67
N GLY A 49 -15.27 -28.52 -40.90
CA GLY A 49 -13.90 -28.75 -40.47
C GLY A 49 -13.11 -27.49 -40.85
N LEU A 50 -12.32 -26.93 -39.93
CA LEU A 50 -11.45 -25.77 -40.17
C LEU A 50 -10.24 -26.09 -41.08
N GLY A 51 -10.20 -27.30 -41.65
CA GLY A 51 -9.10 -27.78 -42.49
C GLY A 51 -7.79 -27.99 -41.73
N ILE A 52 -7.79 -27.92 -40.39
CA ILE A 52 -6.62 -28.10 -39.53
C ILE A 52 -6.57 -29.54 -39.02
N ASP A 53 -5.44 -30.21 -39.21
CA ASP A 53 -5.13 -31.53 -38.65
C ASP A 53 -4.58 -31.39 -37.22
N TYR A 54 -5.49 -31.30 -36.26
CA TYR A 54 -5.17 -31.11 -34.84
C TYR A 54 -4.42 -32.30 -34.21
N GLU A 55 -4.74 -33.53 -34.63
CA GLU A 55 -4.10 -34.75 -34.13
C GLU A 55 -2.59 -34.72 -34.36
N ALA A 56 -2.16 -34.23 -35.51
CA ALA A 56 -0.74 -34.16 -35.77
C ALA A 56 -0.06 -32.87 -35.24
N LEU A 57 -0.81 -31.91 -34.68
CA LEU A 57 -0.23 -30.93 -33.75
C LEU A 57 0.15 -31.62 -32.43
N LEU A 58 -0.69 -32.53 -31.93
CA LEU A 58 -0.39 -33.29 -30.72
C LEU A 58 0.81 -34.23 -30.89
N LYS A 59 1.00 -34.81 -32.08
CA LYS A 59 2.19 -35.64 -32.37
C LYS A 59 3.51 -34.89 -32.28
N ALA A 60 3.50 -33.56 -32.39
CA ALA A 60 4.69 -32.74 -32.25
C ALA A 60 5.08 -32.48 -30.77
N LEU A 61 4.15 -32.70 -29.83
CA LEU A 61 4.37 -32.53 -28.40
C LEU A 61 5.02 -33.76 -27.77
N ASP A 62 6.00 -33.52 -26.90
CA ASP A 62 6.72 -34.58 -26.20
C ASP A 62 6.77 -34.30 -24.69
N ALA A 63 6.00 -35.07 -23.92
CA ALA A 63 5.92 -34.93 -22.48
C ALA A 63 7.27 -35.21 -21.77
N ALA A 64 8.12 -36.06 -22.34
CA ALA A 64 9.45 -36.32 -21.80
C ALA A 64 10.37 -35.11 -21.98
N GLU A 65 10.24 -34.39 -23.09
CA GLU A 65 10.98 -33.14 -23.31
C GLU A 65 10.44 -32.00 -22.45
N ILE A 66 9.13 -31.88 -22.20
CA ILE A 66 8.58 -30.92 -21.21
C ILE A 66 9.18 -31.19 -19.83
N ARG A 67 9.15 -32.45 -19.36
CA ARG A 67 9.75 -32.87 -18.09
C ARG A 67 11.24 -32.50 -18.03
N ARG A 68 11.97 -32.77 -19.12
CA ARG A 68 13.40 -32.46 -19.23
C ARG A 68 13.66 -30.97 -19.14
N ASP A 69 12.91 -30.16 -19.88
CA ASP A 69 13.07 -28.70 -19.93
C ASP A 69 12.79 -28.09 -18.53
N VAL A 70 11.70 -28.49 -17.87
CA VAL A 70 11.40 -28.04 -16.48
C VAL A 70 12.50 -28.48 -15.51
N ALA A 71 12.90 -29.75 -15.53
CA ALA A 71 13.90 -30.28 -14.62
C ALA A 71 15.28 -29.63 -14.81
N PHE A 72 15.68 -29.34 -16.05
CA PHE A 72 16.94 -28.66 -16.33
C PHE A 72 16.90 -27.21 -15.83
N LEU A 73 15.85 -26.47 -16.18
CA LEU A 73 15.71 -25.05 -15.82
C LEU A 73 15.62 -24.82 -14.31
N SER A 74 15.12 -25.79 -13.57
CA SER A 74 15.02 -25.74 -12.10
C SER A 74 16.14 -26.50 -11.36
N SER A 75 17.16 -26.97 -12.07
CA SER A 75 18.31 -27.66 -11.47
C SER A 75 19.34 -26.71 -10.83
N PHE A 76 19.23 -25.41 -11.10
CA PHE A 76 20.16 -24.39 -10.61
C PHE A 76 19.82 -23.96 -9.18
N ALA A 77 20.82 -23.44 -8.46
CA ALA A 77 20.59 -22.84 -7.15
C ALA A 77 19.67 -21.61 -7.25
N SER A 78 19.87 -20.76 -8.26
CA SER A 78 19.03 -19.61 -8.54
C SER A 78 18.99 -19.29 -10.03
N ARG A 79 17.77 -19.12 -10.56
CA ARG A 79 17.48 -18.58 -11.89
C ARG A 79 16.99 -17.13 -11.84
N ALA A 80 17.13 -16.46 -10.70
CA ALA A 80 16.89 -15.03 -10.61
C ALA A 80 17.92 -14.24 -11.43
N LEU A 81 17.48 -13.13 -12.03
CA LEU A 81 18.35 -12.27 -12.83
C LEU A 81 19.61 -11.86 -12.05
N GLY A 82 20.78 -11.95 -12.70
CA GLY A 82 22.07 -11.63 -12.10
C GLY A 82 22.77 -12.81 -11.39
N TYR A 83 22.11 -13.96 -11.27
CA TYR A 83 22.70 -15.21 -10.79
C TYR A 83 23.05 -16.14 -11.96
N GLU A 84 24.04 -17.01 -11.76
CA GLU A 84 24.57 -17.92 -12.81
C GLU A 84 23.47 -18.72 -13.52
N GLY A 85 22.43 -19.17 -12.80
CA GLY A 85 21.36 -19.96 -13.39
C GLY A 85 20.49 -19.19 -14.38
N ALA A 86 20.38 -17.86 -14.28
CA ALA A 86 19.66 -17.05 -15.26
C ALA A 86 20.39 -17.01 -16.61
N ASP A 87 21.71 -16.84 -16.60
CA ASP A 87 22.54 -16.86 -17.81
C ASP A 87 22.52 -18.26 -18.44
N ARG A 88 22.65 -19.30 -17.62
CA ARG A 88 22.58 -20.70 -18.08
C ARG A 88 21.20 -21.08 -18.62
N ALA A 89 20.12 -20.51 -18.08
CA ALA A 89 18.79 -20.67 -18.63
C ALA A 89 18.64 -20.00 -20.00
N ALA A 90 19.19 -18.79 -20.17
CA ALA A 90 19.22 -18.13 -21.47
C ALA A 90 20.00 -18.95 -22.51
N ASP A 91 21.19 -19.44 -22.15
CA ASP A 91 22.00 -20.31 -22.99
C ASP A 91 21.29 -21.61 -23.35
N TYR A 92 20.57 -22.20 -22.38
CA TYR A 92 19.79 -23.41 -22.61
C TYR A 92 18.65 -23.17 -23.59
N VAL A 93 17.81 -22.15 -23.36
CA VAL A 93 16.69 -21.83 -24.25
C VAL A 93 17.20 -21.49 -25.66
N ALA A 94 18.26 -20.69 -25.78
CA ALA A 94 18.89 -20.38 -27.05
C ALA A 94 19.46 -21.64 -27.74
N GLY A 95 20.11 -22.53 -26.98
CA GLY A 95 20.64 -23.80 -27.47
C GLY A 95 19.55 -24.75 -27.96
N ARG A 96 18.44 -24.84 -27.23
CA ARG A 96 17.25 -25.61 -27.62
C ARG A 96 16.64 -25.07 -28.91
N MET A 97 16.49 -23.76 -29.02
CA MET A 97 16.01 -23.11 -30.25
C MET A 97 16.94 -23.35 -31.45
N LYS A 98 18.27 -23.26 -31.26
CA LYS A 98 19.26 -23.57 -32.30
C LYS A 98 19.22 -25.04 -32.71
N ALA A 99 19.03 -25.97 -31.76
CA ALA A 99 18.90 -27.40 -32.05
C ALA A 99 17.62 -27.72 -32.87
N LEU A 100 16.57 -26.91 -32.72
CA LEU A 100 15.38 -26.96 -33.56
C LEU A 100 15.59 -26.28 -34.93
N GLY A 101 16.75 -25.68 -35.19
CA GLY A 101 17.09 -25.04 -36.46
C GLY A 101 16.58 -23.60 -36.59
N TYR A 102 16.39 -22.89 -35.49
CA TYR A 102 16.10 -21.45 -35.50
C TYR A 102 17.37 -20.60 -35.47
N SER A 103 17.35 -19.47 -36.18
CA SER A 103 18.32 -18.40 -35.99
C SER A 103 17.86 -17.55 -34.80
N VAL A 104 18.68 -17.51 -33.75
CA VAL A 104 18.34 -16.82 -32.48
C VAL A 104 19.14 -15.53 -32.38
N ARG A 105 18.43 -14.40 -32.36
CA ARG A 105 18.97 -13.07 -32.02
C ARG A 105 18.91 -12.89 -30.51
N VAL A 106 20.02 -12.44 -29.92
CA VAL A 106 20.17 -12.21 -28.49
C VAL A 106 20.21 -10.70 -28.26
N GLU A 107 19.33 -10.19 -27.41
CA GLU A 107 19.27 -8.76 -27.06
C GLU A 107 19.51 -8.56 -25.57
N GLN A 108 20.50 -7.76 -25.24
CA GLN A 108 20.90 -7.50 -23.85
C GLN A 108 20.41 -6.13 -23.38
N PHE A 109 20.08 -6.04 -22.09
CA PHE A 109 19.68 -4.79 -21.44
C PHE A 109 20.18 -4.71 -20.01
N PRO A 110 20.50 -3.51 -19.51
CA PRO A 110 20.92 -3.35 -18.12
C PRO A 110 19.71 -3.38 -17.18
N GLU A 111 19.89 -4.00 -16.01
CA GLU A 111 18.92 -3.99 -14.91
C GLU A 111 19.67 -3.88 -13.58
N VAL A 112 19.00 -3.54 -12.48
CA VAL A 112 19.62 -3.47 -11.14
C VAL A 112 19.02 -4.51 -10.21
N MET A 113 19.88 -5.39 -9.66
CA MET A 113 19.46 -6.51 -8.82
C MET A 113 20.24 -6.57 -7.50
N PRO A 114 19.62 -7.04 -6.40
CA PRO A 114 20.34 -7.38 -5.19
C PRO A 114 21.02 -8.76 -5.32
N ILE A 115 22.35 -8.78 -5.22
CA ILE A 115 23.16 -9.99 -5.38
C ILE A 115 23.67 -10.45 -4.02
N ASP A 116 23.23 -11.63 -3.58
CA ASP A 116 23.72 -12.33 -2.40
C ASP A 116 25.08 -12.97 -2.71
N ARG A 117 26.12 -12.48 -2.06
CA ARG A 117 27.50 -12.99 -2.15
C ARG A 117 27.78 -14.08 -1.11
N GLY A 118 26.74 -14.60 -0.47
CA GLY A 118 26.77 -15.70 0.49
C GLY A 118 26.71 -15.22 1.93
N GLY A 119 26.20 -16.11 2.79
CA GLY A 119 26.17 -15.93 4.22
C GLY A 119 26.55 -17.20 4.98
N ARG A 120 27.06 -17.02 6.20
CA ARG A 120 27.37 -18.11 7.12
C ARG A 120 27.07 -17.72 8.56
N LEU A 121 26.64 -18.70 9.34
CA LEU A 121 26.55 -18.65 10.78
C LEU A 121 27.71 -19.45 11.38
N GLU A 122 28.62 -18.77 12.08
CA GLU A 122 29.85 -19.34 12.63
C GLU A 122 29.78 -19.47 14.15
N PHE A 123 30.00 -20.68 14.68
CA PHE A 123 29.86 -20.97 16.11
C PHE A 123 31.18 -20.80 16.85
N LYS A 124 31.22 -19.89 17.84
CA LYS A 124 32.49 -19.51 18.51
C LYS A 124 33.20 -20.65 19.25
N LYS A 125 32.47 -21.68 19.69
CA LYS A 125 33.05 -22.81 20.45
C LYS A 125 33.57 -23.94 19.57
N SER A 126 32.83 -24.31 18.52
CA SER A 126 33.18 -25.43 17.64
C SER A 126 33.94 -25.01 16.39
N GLY A 127 33.88 -23.74 16.00
CA GLY A 127 34.37 -23.24 14.70
C GLY A 127 33.51 -23.70 13.51
N GLU A 128 32.42 -24.43 13.78
CA GLU A 128 31.48 -24.94 12.78
C GLU A 128 30.78 -23.78 12.06
N LYS A 129 30.46 -23.99 10.78
CA LYS A 129 29.83 -23.00 9.90
C LYS A 129 28.60 -23.60 9.24
N ILE A 130 27.45 -22.94 9.40
CA ILE A 130 26.21 -23.29 8.72
C ILE A 130 25.95 -22.25 7.61
N PRO A 131 25.79 -22.64 6.34
CA PRO A 131 25.39 -21.73 5.27
C PRO A 131 24.02 -21.12 5.55
N ILE A 132 23.89 -19.83 5.28
CA ILE A 132 22.63 -19.09 5.35
C ILE A 132 22.50 -18.21 4.11
N HIS A 133 21.28 -17.90 3.72
CA HIS A 133 20.97 -17.13 2.53
C HIS A 133 20.22 -15.85 2.89
N ALA A 134 20.54 -14.73 2.25
CA ALA A 134 19.87 -13.46 2.50
C ALA A 134 18.48 -13.43 1.86
N PHE A 135 17.51 -12.87 2.58
CA PHE A 135 16.23 -12.46 1.97
C PHE A 135 16.42 -11.23 1.07
N TRP A 136 15.46 -11.00 0.18
CA TRP A 136 15.32 -9.77 -0.59
C TRP A 136 15.42 -8.53 0.35
N PRO A 137 16.06 -7.42 -0.09
CA PRO A 137 16.20 -6.22 0.73
C PRO A 137 14.87 -5.68 1.27
N ASN A 138 14.90 -5.08 2.46
CA ASN A 138 13.78 -4.27 2.94
C ASN A 138 13.78 -2.98 2.14
N LEU A 139 12.94 -2.87 1.11
CA LEU A 139 13.00 -1.82 0.09
C LEU A 139 14.41 -1.64 -0.51
N SER A 140 15.22 -0.72 0.04
CA SER A 140 16.59 -0.45 -0.38
C SER A 140 17.64 -1.07 0.57
N ARG A 141 17.28 -1.35 1.82
CA ARG A 141 18.21 -1.80 2.87
C ARG A 141 18.52 -3.29 2.73
N THR A 142 19.74 -3.64 2.33
CA THR A 142 20.18 -5.03 2.22
C THR A 142 20.44 -5.64 3.61
N PRO A 143 20.26 -6.97 3.79
CA PRO A 143 20.54 -7.68 5.04
C PRO A 143 22.05 -7.94 5.24
N SER A 144 22.92 -7.14 4.63
CA SER A 144 24.37 -7.24 4.82
C SER A 144 24.75 -7.00 6.27
N THR A 145 25.77 -7.72 6.70
CA THR A 145 26.44 -7.50 7.98
C THR A 145 27.66 -6.62 7.78
N GLY A 146 27.98 -5.79 8.78
CA GLY A 146 29.27 -5.11 8.83
C GLY A 146 30.46 -6.10 8.92
N PRO A 147 31.70 -5.61 8.83
CA PRO A 147 32.91 -6.45 8.85
C PRO A 147 32.98 -7.41 10.06
N ASP A 148 32.53 -6.97 11.22
CA ASP A 148 32.56 -7.75 12.47
C ASP A 148 31.46 -8.83 12.55
N GLY A 149 30.50 -8.82 11.62
CA GLY A 149 29.33 -9.68 11.66
C GLY A 149 28.35 -9.33 12.78
N ILE A 150 27.26 -10.08 12.87
CA ILE A 150 26.26 -9.97 13.94
C ILE A 150 26.50 -11.11 14.93
N THR A 151 26.98 -10.81 16.13
CA THR A 151 27.15 -11.82 17.19
C THR A 151 25.94 -11.83 18.12
N GLY A 152 25.43 -13.03 18.41
CA GLY A 152 24.33 -13.24 19.36
C GLY A 152 24.16 -14.71 19.75
N ARG A 153 23.41 -14.95 20.84
CA ARG A 153 23.01 -16.31 21.23
C ARG A 153 21.80 -16.74 20.41
N LEU A 154 21.74 -18.01 20.04
CA LEU A 154 20.58 -18.57 19.35
C LEU A 154 19.36 -18.69 20.27
N LEU A 155 18.18 -18.35 19.74
CA LEU A 155 16.89 -18.50 20.40
C LEU A 155 15.83 -18.98 19.41
N TYR A 156 15.33 -20.21 19.58
CA TYR A 156 14.23 -20.72 18.74
C TYR A 156 12.87 -20.35 19.33
N ALA A 157 12.03 -19.67 18.54
CA ALA A 157 10.75 -19.12 18.97
C ALA A 157 9.54 -19.54 18.10
N ARG A 158 9.65 -20.64 17.35
CA ARG A 158 8.54 -21.23 16.55
C ARG A 158 7.89 -20.18 15.60
N ASP A 159 6.60 -19.92 15.76
CA ASP A 159 5.81 -18.95 15.00
C ASP A 159 6.06 -17.48 15.38
N GLY A 160 6.92 -17.22 16.37
CA GLY A 160 7.29 -15.88 16.79
C GLY A 160 6.23 -15.14 17.63
N ASP A 161 5.20 -15.80 18.13
CA ASP A 161 4.26 -15.21 19.10
C ASP A 161 4.96 -14.81 20.42
N TYR A 162 4.42 -13.80 21.12
CA TYR A 162 4.99 -13.28 22.37
C TYR A 162 5.19 -14.37 23.43
N ARG A 163 4.29 -15.36 23.51
CA ARG A 163 4.38 -16.47 24.47
C ARG A 163 5.64 -17.32 24.30
N TRP A 164 6.17 -17.38 23.07
CA TRP A 164 7.42 -18.09 22.82
C TRP A 164 8.63 -17.28 23.26
N TYR A 165 8.52 -16.00 23.57
CA TYR A 165 9.65 -15.27 24.17
C TYR A 165 9.65 -15.30 25.70
N ASP A 166 8.55 -15.74 26.32
CA ASP A 166 8.41 -15.75 27.79
C ASP A 166 9.55 -16.52 28.47
N ASP A 167 10.01 -15.97 29.60
CA ASP A 167 11.11 -16.45 30.43
C ASP A 167 12.48 -16.50 29.72
N ARG A 168 12.61 -15.85 28.55
CA ARG A 168 13.81 -15.90 27.71
C ARG A 168 14.27 -14.50 27.31
N ARG A 169 15.47 -14.09 27.71
CA ARG A 169 16.07 -12.84 27.20
C ARG A 169 16.23 -12.91 25.67
N VAL A 170 15.57 -11.99 24.97
CA VAL A 170 15.62 -11.84 23.50
C VAL A 170 16.66 -10.82 23.06
N ASN A 171 16.85 -9.75 23.83
CA ASN A 171 17.79 -8.68 23.51
C ASN A 171 19.19 -9.24 23.20
N GLU A 172 19.74 -8.85 22.05
CA GLU A 172 21.04 -9.28 21.50
C GLU A 172 21.11 -10.74 21.02
N CYS A 173 19.98 -11.43 20.90
CA CYS A 173 19.92 -12.79 20.33
C CYS A 173 19.84 -12.77 18.80
N ILE A 174 20.23 -13.91 18.21
CA ILE A 174 19.85 -14.29 16.85
C ILE A 174 18.66 -15.23 16.99
N VAL A 175 17.50 -14.79 16.53
CA VAL A 175 16.23 -15.53 16.70
C VAL A 175 16.02 -16.46 15.52
N ILE A 176 15.56 -17.67 15.80
CA ILE A 176 15.22 -18.69 14.81
C ILE A 176 13.71 -18.89 14.84
N LEU A 177 13.08 -18.79 13.66
CA LEU A 177 11.64 -18.92 13.48
C LEU A 177 11.31 -19.98 12.43
N ASP A 178 10.15 -20.59 12.56
CA ASP A 178 9.55 -21.35 11.46
C ASP A 178 9.22 -20.36 10.33
N PHE A 179 9.36 -20.77 9.05
CA PHE A 179 9.06 -19.87 7.93
C PHE A 179 7.62 -19.36 7.95
N ASN A 180 6.68 -20.22 8.35
CA ASN A 180 5.25 -19.93 8.43
C ASN A 180 4.91 -19.21 9.75
N SER A 181 5.48 -18.02 9.93
CA SER A 181 5.33 -17.17 11.11
C SER A 181 4.69 -15.82 10.79
N THR A 182 4.08 -15.67 9.61
CA THR A 182 3.58 -14.40 9.06
C THR A 182 4.60 -13.26 9.24
N ASN A 183 4.19 -12.14 9.82
CA ASN A 183 5.00 -10.96 10.13
C ASN A 183 5.58 -10.95 11.57
N ASN A 184 5.41 -12.03 12.35
CA ASN A 184 5.82 -12.08 13.77
C ASN A 184 7.33 -11.89 14.00
N TYR A 185 8.16 -12.02 12.96
CA TYR A 185 9.58 -11.71 13.07
C TYR A 185 9.86 -10.25 13.47
N LEU A 186 8.95 -9.32 13.18
CA LEU A 186 9.05 -7.93 13.60
C LEU A 186 9.00 -7.79 15.14
N LYS A 187 8.27 -8.69 15.82
CA LYS A 187 8.24 -8.76 17.28
C LYS A 187 9.62 -9.10 17.85
N ALA A 188 10.36 -9.99 17.19
CA ALA A 188 11.73 -10.31 17.61
C ALA A 188 12.62 -9.06 17.59
N PHE A 189 12.55 -8.25 16.53
CA PHE A 189 13.28 -6.99 16.42
C PHE A 189 12.82 -5.96 17.45
N MET A 190 11.50 -5.83 17.69
CA MET A 190 10.96 -4.97 18.75
C MET A 190 11.50 -5.35 20.14
N LEU A 191 11.70 -6.65 20.41
CA LEU A 191 12.28 -7.17 21.65
C LEU A 191 13.83 -7.14 21.70
N GLY A 192 14.48 -6.60 20.67
CA GLY A 192 15.93 -6.39 20.61
C GLY A 192 16.73 -7.52 19.97
N ALA A 193 16.11 -8.41 19.18
CA ALA A 193 16.85 -9.37 18.38
C ALA A 193 17.74 -8.64 17.35
N ARG A 194 18.95 -9.16 17.12
CA ARG A 194 19.90 -8.57 16.16
C ARG A 194 19.73 -9.11 14.74
N ALA A 195 19.16 -10.31 14.60
CA ALA A 195 18.88 -10.95 13.31
C ALA A 195 17.83 -12.05 13.49
N VAL A 196 17.17 -12.41 12.38
CA VAL A 196 16.23 -13.53 12.31
C VAL A 196 16.67 -14.55 11.26
N ILE A 197 16.60 -15.84 11.59
CA ILE A 197 16.85 -16.96 10.68
C ILE A 197 15.58 -17.79 10.56
N PHE A 198 15.07 -17.97 9.34
CA PHE A 198 13.91 -18.79 9.03
C PHE A 198 14.33 -20.21 8.64
N LEU A 199 13.63 -21.19 9.21
CA LEU A 199 13.78 -22.61 8.90
C LEU A 199 12.95 -22.97 7.67
N GLU A 200 13.55 -23.68 6.71
CA GLU A 200 12.83 -24.23 5.55
C GLU A 200 11.56 -24.99 5.96
N PRO A 201 10.36 -24.59 5.46
CA PRO A 201 9.11 -25.30 5.70
C PRO A 201 9.07 -26.62 4.91
N ASP A 202 8.07 -27.46 5.18
CA ASP A 202 7.87 -28.73 4.45
C ASP A 202 7.11 -28.56 3.13
N ARG A 203 6.35 -27.46 2.99
CA ARG A 203 5.54 -27.17 1.80
C ARG A 203 5.63 -25.69 1.45
N PRO A 204 5.52 -25.33 0.16
CA PRO A 204 5.46 -23.94 -0.26
C PRO A 204 4.17 -23.27 0.22
N GLU A 205 4.29 -22.03 0.69
CA GLU A 205 3.17 -21.17 1.03
C GLU A 205 3.52 -19.72 0.66
N ARG A 206 3.09 -19.28 -0.52
CA ARG A 206 3.48 -17.97 -1.08
C ARG A 206 3.11 -16.80 -0.18
N LYS A 207 1.94 -16.82 0.46
CA LYS A 207 1.53 -15.74 1.37
C LYS A 207 2.46 -15.62 2.58
N GLU A 208 3.01 -16.74 3.03
CA GLU A 208 4.06 -16.72 4.05
C GLU A 208 5.35 -16.11 3.51
N ALA A 209 5.76 -16.36 2.27
CA ALA A 209 6.93 -15.71 1.67
C ALA A 209 6.74 -14.20 1.50
N GLU A 210 5.59 -13.76 0.94
CA GLU A 210 5.25 -12.36 0.71
C GLU A 210 5.32 -11.54 2.01
N ALA A 211 4.86 -12.09 3.14
CA ALA A 211 4.93 -11.44 4.46
C ALA A 211 6.36 -11.13 4.93
N LYS A 212 7.42 -11.66 4.30
CA LYS A 212 8.82 -11.38 4.70
C LYS A 212 9.38 -10.19 3.90
N LEU A 213 8.67 -9.69 2.89
CA LEU A 213 9.03 -8.49 2.16
C LEU A 213 8.54 -7.24 2.91
N LEU A 214 9.38 -6.21 2.97
CA LEU A 214 9.04 -4.92 3.58
C LEU A 214 9.21 -3.80 2.58
N ALA A 215 8.19 -2.94 2.48
CA ALA A 215 8.20 -1.71 1.68
C ALA A 215 8.95 -0.54 2.34
N VAL A 216 9.60 -0.78 3.47
CA VAL A 216 10.27 0.25 4.30
C VAL A 216 11.72 -0.15 4.55
N PRO A 217 12.70 0.76 4.42
CA PRO A 217 14.11 0.42 4.46
C PRO A 217 14.70 0.28 5.87
N VAL A 218 14.01 -0.47 6.74
CA VAL A 218 14.46 -0.79 8.11
C VAL A 218 15.58 -1.83 8.11
N TYR A 219 16.52 -1.72 9.04
CA TYR A 219 17.58 -2.69 9.28
C TYR A 219 17.08 -3.85 10.15
N ALA A 220 16.25 -4.69 9.54
CA ALA A 220 15.77 -5.94 10.09
C ALA A 220 16.33 -7.12 9.26
N PRO A 221 17.61 -7.52 9.49
CA PRO A 221 18.28 -8.52 8.67
C PRO A 221 17.69 -9.91 8.88
N LYS A 222 17.24 -10.51 7.77
CA LYS A 222 16.58 -11.81 7.71
C LYS A 222 17.37 -12.78 6.85
N TYR A 223 17.45 -14.02 7.31
CA TYR A 223 18.17 -15.08 6.61
C TYR A 223 17.36 -16.36 6.55
N TYR A 224 17.67 -17.20 5.58
CA TYR A 224 17.05 -18.49 5.34
C TYR A 224 18.08 -19.60 5.51
N VAL A 225 17.66 -20.71 6.13
CA VAL A 225 18.46 -21.94 6.21
C VAL A 225 17.74 -23.11 5.56
N LYS A 226 18.46 -23.86 4.74
CA LYS A 226 17.94 -25.05 4.04
C LYS A 226 17.60 -26.19 5.00
N LYS A 227 16.65 -27.04 4.60
CA LYS A 227 16.12 -28.15 5.41
C LYS A 227 17.21 -29.05 6.01
N GLU A 228 18.27 -29.32 5.26
CA GLU A 228 19.39 -30.19 5.65
C GLU A 228 20.11 -29.72 6.94
N TYR A 229 20.13 -28.41 7.24
CA TYR A 229 20.76 -27.88 8.45
C TYR A 229 19.78 -27.64 9.61
N VAL A 230 18.47 -27.77 9.38
CA VAL A 230 17.44 -27.46 10.39
C VAL A 230 17.59 -28.29 11.68
N PRO A 231 17.75 -29.64 11.64
CA PRO A 231 17.88 -30.43 12.86
C PRO A 231 19.07 -29.98 13.71
N LYS A 232 20.21 -29.67 13.06
CA LYS A 232 21.43 -29.24 13.72
C LYS A 232 21.29 -27.84 14.33
N LEU A 233 20.72 -26.90 13.58
CA LEU A 233 20.49 -25.54 14.06
C LEU A 233 19.58 -25.52 15.30
N LEU A 234 18.53 -26.36 15.31
CA LEU A 234 17.65 -26.52 16.47
C LEU A 234 18.36 -27.13 17.68
N GLU A 235 19.28 -28.08 17.48
CA GLU A 235 20.13 -28.62 18.54
C GLU A 235 21.00 -27.52 19.19
N LEU A 236 21.66 -26.71 18.36
CA LEU A 236 22.51 -25.60 18.81
C LEU A 236 21.69 -24.48 19.48
N ALA A 237 20.46 -24.26 19.03
CA ALA A 237 19.52 -23.33 19.65
C ALA A 237 19.09 -23.79 21.06
N LYS A 238 18.84 -25.09 21.26
CA LYS A 238 18.57 -25.65 22.61
C LYS A 238 19.72 -25.37 23.58
N GLN A 239 20.95 -25.39 23.09
CA GLN A 239 22.16 -25.10 23.87
C GLN A 239 22.44 -23.60 24.05
N ARG A 240 21.62 -22.70 23.50
CA ARG A 240 21.86 -21.24 23.46
C ARG A 240 23.27 -20.91 22.94
N ALA A 241 23.70 -21.64 21.91
CA ALA A 241 25.03 -21.50 21.33
C ALA A 241 25.29 -20.05 20.90
N LEU A 242 26.52 -19.59 21.13
CA LEU A 242 26.96 -18.27 20.71
C LEU A 242 27.51 -18.35 19.28
N ALA A 243 26.94 -17.56 18.38
CA ALA A 243 27.32 -17.56 16.98
C ALA A 243 27.53 -16.13 16.46
N THR A 244 28.33 -16.03 15.42
CA THR A 244 28.55 -14.80 14.65
C THR A 244 28.07 -15.03 13.23
N LEU A 245 27.17 -14.17 12.78
CA LEU A 245 26.58 -14.19 11.47
C LEU A 245 27.35 -13.25 10.55
N HIS A 246 27.78 -13.74 9.40
CA HIS A 246 28.36 -12.94 8.33
C HIS A 246 27.56 -13.13 7.04
N CYS A 247 27.15 -12.05 6.39
CA CYS A 247 26.48 -12.10 5.11
C CYS A 247 26.73 -10.81 4.33
N ARG A 248 26.83 -10.91 3.00
CA ARG A 248 27.01 -9.76 2.11
C ARG A 248 26.06 -9.82 0.93
N MET A 249 25.25 -8.79 0.79
CA MET A 249 24.38 -8.53 -0.36
C MET A 249 24.55 -7.08 -0.83
N THR A 250 24.73 -6.90 -2.14
CA THR A 250 24.95 -5.60 -2.78
C THR A 250 23.97 -5.37 -3.93
N TRP A 251 23.55 -4.12 -4.13
CA TRP A 251 22.83 -3.73 -5.34
C TRP A 251 23.83 -3.59 -6.49
N GLU A 252 23.63 -4.35 -7.56
CA GLU A 252 24.56 -4.42 -8.67
C GLU A 252 23.82 -4.21 -10.00
N ARG A 253 24.52 -3.59 -10.95
CA ARG A 253 24.06 -3.53 -12.35
C ARG A 253 24.33 -4.89 -12.99
N VAL A 254 23.29 -5.53 -13.50
CA VAL A 254 23.34 -6.82 -14.15
C VAL A 254 22.80 -6.72 -15.56
N THR A 255 22.99 -7.75 -16.38
CA THR A 255 22.56 -7.77 -17.77
C THR A 255 21.44 -8.79 -17.97
N GLY A 256 20.24 -8.32 -18.29
CA GLY A 256 19.14 -9.15 -18.76
C GLY A 256 19.30 -9.50 -20.25
N THR A 257 18.70 -10.61 -20.65
CA THR A 257 18.79 -11.14 -22.03
C THR A 257 17.42 -11.55 -22.56
N ASN A 258 17.02 -11.01 -23.70
CA ASN A 258 15.88 -11.48 -24.48
C ASN A 258 16.37 -12.30 -25.67
N LEU A 259 15.62 -13.35 -26.02
CA LEU A 259 15.90 -14.22 -27.16
C LEU A 259 14.78 -14.09 -28.18
N ILE A 260 15.15 -13.85 -29.43
CA ILE A 260 14.19 -13.58 -30.52
C ILE A 260 14.50 -14.53 -31.68
N ALA A 261 13.49 -15.16 -32.23
CA ALA A 261 13.59 -15.90 -33.49
C ALA A 261 12.37 -15.61 -34.38
N GLN A 262 12.61 -15.54 -35.69
CA GLN A 262 11.55 -15.37 -36.69
C GLN A 262 11.18 -16.73 -37.30
N VAL A 263 9.89 -16.92 -37.51
CA VAL A 263 9.32 -18.06 -38.23
C VAL A 263 8.56 -17.50 -39.42
N GLU A 264 8.97 -17.91 -40.62
CA GLU A 264 8.30 -17.51 -41.86
C GLU A 264 6.89 -18.11 -41.94
N GLY A 265 5.94 -17.30 -42.42
CA GLY A 265 4.60 -17.76 -42.72
C GLY A 265 4.54 -18.45 -44.08
N SER A 266 3.70 -19.48 -44.22
CA SER A 266 3.49 -20.15 -45.50
C SER A 266 2.57 -19.38 -46.45
N GLU A 267 1.78 -18.43 -45.94
CA GLU A 267 0.81 -17.65 -46.73
C GLU A 267 1.25 -16.18 -46.84
N GLU A 268 1.58 -15.74 -48.05
CA GLU A 268 1.99 -14.36 -48.32
C GLU A 268 0.90 -13.33 -47.99
N ALA A 269 -0.37 -13.70 -48.14
CA ALA A 269 -1.53 -12.86 -47.82
C ALA A 269 -1.66 -12.49 -46.33
N LEU A 270 -0.93 -13.19 -45.45
CA LEU A 270 -0.88 -12.97 -44.01
C LEU A 270 0.43 -12.33 -43.54
N ALA A 271 1.28 -11.83 -44.45
CA ALA A 271 2.59 -11.26 -44.12
C ALA A 271 2.56 -10.04 -43.18
N ASP A 272 1.45 -9.30 -43.13
CA ASP A 272 1.16 -8.17 -42.23
C ASP A 272 0.21 -8.53 -41.06
N ASP A 273 -0.24 -9.80 -40.98
CA ASP A 273 -1.08 -10.33 -39.90
C ASP A 273 -0.27 -11.26 -38.96
N GLY A 274 1.01 -10.96 -38.76
CA GLY A 274 1.92 -11.81 -37.99
C GLY A 274 1.55 -11.92 -36.51
N ALA A 275 1.97 -13.01 -35.87
CA ALA A 275 1.76 -13.24 -34.44
C ALA A 275 3.09 -13.14 -33.67
N LEU A 276 3.02 -12.78 -32.39
CA LEU A 276 4.14 -12.89 -31.46
C LEU A 276 3.76 -13.89 -30.36
N LEU A 277 4.60 -14.90 -30.15
CA LEU A 277 4.44 -15.86 -29.07
C LEU A 277 5.53 -15.62 -28.02
N ALA A 278 5.12 -15.17 -26.84
CA ALA A 278 6.02 -14.81 -25.74
C ALA A 278 5.92 -15.77 -24.55
N ALA A 279 7.05 -16.03 -23.88
CA ALA A 279 7.10 -16.63 -22.55
C ALA A 279 8.37 -16.16 -21.81
N TYR A 280 8.31 -16.01 -20.49
CA TYR A 280 9.48 -15.71 -19.69
C TYR A 280 10.22 -16.98 -19.25
N PHE A 281 11.53 -16.88 -19.07
CA PHE A 281 12.37 -18.00 -18.64
C PHE A 281 13.14 -17.73 -17.33
N ASP A 282 13.07 -16.53 -16.77
CA ASP A 282 13.60 -16.24 -15.44
C ASP A 282 12.70 -16.76 -14.32
N ALA A 283 13.17 -16.65 -13.08
CA ALA A 283 12.40 -17.00 -11.89
C ALA A 283 12.68 -16.01 -10.74
N MET A 284 11.80 -15.95 -9.76
CA MET A 284 11.94 -15.13 -8.55
C MET A 284 11.69 -15.93 -7.28
N SER A 285 12.35 -15.48 -6.21
CA SER A 285 12.22 -15.98 -4.84
C SER A 285 12.50 -14.84 -3.86
N VAL A 286 11.82 -14.84 -2.72
CA VAL A 286 12.13 -13.94 -1.60
C VAL A 286 13.52 -14.18 -1.00
N VAL A 287 14.18 -15.29 -1.37
CA VAL A 287 15.59 -15.59 -1.07
C VAL A 287 16.32 -15.70 -2.41
N PRO A 288 16.89 -14.62 -2.96
CA PRO A 288 17.38 -14.57 -4.34
C PRO A 288 18.45 -15.62 -4.70
N ALA A 289 19.26 -16.06 -3.73
CA ALA A 289 20.25 -17.12 -3.94
C ALA A 289 19.66 -18.55 -3.98
N VAL A 290 18.39 -18.73 -3.58
CA VAL A 290 17.65 -19.99 -3.57
C VAL A 290 16.36 -19.80 -4.38
N CYS A 291 16.48 -19.91 -5.69
CA CYS A 291 15.41 -19.64 -6.65
C CYS A 291 15.41 -20.70 -7.78
N PRO A 292 15.02 -21.95 -7.50
CA PRO A 292 15.02 -23.00 -8.53
C PRO A 292 13.95 -22.70 -9.60
N GLY A 293 12.75 -22.31 -9.20
CA GLY A 293 11.72 -21.78 -10.10
C GLY A 293 11.06 -22.84 -10.99
N ALA A 294 10.69 -24.00 -10.47
CA ALA A 294 10.17 -25.12 -11.27
C ALA A 294 8.80 -24.83 -11.89
N ASP A 295 7.84 -24.34 -11.11
CA ASP A 295 6.51 -23.95 -11.58
C ASP A 295 6.63 -22.77 -12.55
N GLN A 296 7.53 -21.81 -12.26
CA GLN A 296 7.85 -20.67 -13.14
C GLN A 296 8.49 -21.10 -14.48
N ALA A 297 9.03 -22.31 -14.60
CA ALA A 297 9.57 -22.85 -15.85
C ALA A 297 8.49 -23.42 -16.80
N CYS A 298 7.26 -23.62 -16.32
CA CYS A 298 6.21 -24.32 -17.06
C CYS A 298 5.86 -23.61 -18.38
N GLY A 299 5.73 -22.28 -18.35
CA GLY A 299 5.42 -21.46 -19.53
C GLY A 299 6.46 -21.62 -20.64
N ILE A 300 7.75 -21.45 -20.34
CA ILE A 300 8.83 -21.58 -21.32
C ILE A 300 9.02 -23.02 -21.81
N ALA A 301 8.79 -24.03 -20.96
CA ALA A 301 8.86 -25.43 -21.38
C ALA A 301 7.79 -25.75 -22.44
N VAL A 302 6.56 -25.28 -22.25
CA VAL A 302 5.49 -25.41 -23.26
C VAL A 302 5.78 -24.57 -24.49
N TRP A 303 6.32 -23.36 -24.32
CA TRP A 303 6.76 -22.49 -25.43
C TRP A 303 7.80 -23.17 -26.33
N LEU A 304 8.77 -23.91 -25.76
CA LEU A 304 9.75 -24.68 -26.54
C LEU A 304 9.09 -25.80 -27.36
N GLN A 305 8.03 -26.44 -26.83
CA GLN A 305 7.25 -27.41 -27.60
C GLN A 305 6.45 -26.75 -28.73
N MET A 306 5.91 -25.55 -28.50
CA MET A 306 5.26 -24.77 -29.55
C MET A 306 6.26 -24.40 -30.65
N ALA A 307 7.48 -23.99 -30.30
CA ALA A 307 8.54 -23.74 -31.27
C ALA A 307 8.88 -25.03 -32.06
N ARG A 308 9.02 -26.18 -31.40
CA ARG A 308 9.23 -27.47 -32.08
C ARG A 308 8.11 -27.80 -33.06
N MET A 309 6.86 -27.58 -32.66
CA MET A 309 5.67 -27.78 -33.49
C MET A 309 5.70 -26.86 -34.73
N LEU A 310 5.96 -25.56 -34.55
CA LEU A 310 6.03 -24.60 -35.65
C LEU A 310 7.16 -24.89 -36.65
N LYS A 311 8.25 -25.52 -36.22
CA LYS A 311 9.30 -25.96 -37.13
C LYS A 311 8.86 -27.15 -37.99
N GLN A 312 8.17 -28.12 -37.40
CA GLN A 312 7.67 -29.31 -38.10
C GLN A 312 6.47 -28.97 -38.99
N ARG A 313 5.67 -27.97 -38.59
CA ARG A 313 4.47 -27.50 -39.26
C ARG A 313 4.52 -25.97 -39.35
N PRO A 314 5.09 -25.42 -40.44
CA PRO A 314 5.20 -23.98 -40.62
C PRO A 314 3.84 -23.28 -40.48
N PRO A 315 3.77 -22.17 -39.73
CA PRO A 315 2.52 -21.43 -39.54
C PRO A 315 2.05 -20.78 -40.85
N ALA A 316 0.75 -20.50 -40.96
CA ALA A 316 0.20 -19.80 -42.11
C ALA A 316 0.67 -18.33 -42.14
N ARG A 317 0.76 -17.69 -40.97
CA ARG A 317 1.23 -16.32 -40.79
C ARG A 317 2.63 -16.28 -40.19
N PRO A 318 3.42 -15.20 -40.39
CA PRO A 318 4.71 -15.05 -39.73
C PRO A 318 4.57 -15.07 -38.21
N VAL A 319 5.51 -15.70 -37.52
CA VAL A 319 5.53 -15.77 -36.05
C VAL A 319 6.86 -15.28 -35.51
N THR A 320 6.82 -14.27 -34.64
CA THR A 320 7.96 -13.90 -33.79
C THR A 320 7.91 -14.73 -32.50
N LEU A 321 8.95 -15.52 -32.28
CA LEU A 321 9.18 -16.25 -31.04
C LEU A 321 10.02 -15.36 -30.11
N LEU A 322 9.45 -14.95 -28.97
CA LEU A 322 10.12 -14.13 -27.97
C LEU A 322 10.23 -14.89 -26.63
N ALA A 323 11.45 -15.10 -26.15
CA ALA A 323 11.68 -15.56 -24.78
C ALA A 323 12.31 -14.43 -23.95
N THR A 324 11.66 -14.03 -22.87
CA THR A 324 12.04 -12.87 -22.05
C THR A 324 12.72 -13.27 -20.74
N ASN A 325 13.60 -12.39 -20.27
CA ASN A 325 14.19 -12.44 -18.92
C ASN A 325 13.65 -11.24 -18.12
N ALA A 326 13.86 -11.20 -16.81
CA ALA A 326 13.42 -10.12 -15.94
C ALA A 326 11.88 -9.89 -15.95
N HIS A 327 11.08 -10.95 -16.09
CA HIS A 327 9.63 -10.87 -15.93
C HIS A 327 9.25 -10.39 -14.53
N PHE A 328 9.92 -10.94 -13.51
CA PHE A 328 9.65 -10.61 -12.11
C PHE A 328 10.19 -9.25 -11.64
N MET A 329 10.79 -8.49 -12.55
CA MET A 329 11.26 -7.12 -12.32
C MET A 329 10.38 -6.14 -13.10
N ASN A 330 9.11 -6.02 -12.69
CA ASN A 330 8.11 -5.18 -13.37
C ASN A 330 8.03 -5.42 -14.89
N ASN A 331 8.09 -6.69 -15.33
CA ASN A 331 8.05 -7.08 -16.74
C ASN A 331 9.16 -6.40 -17.59
N ALA A 332 10.33 -6.15 -17.01
CA ALA A 332 11.42 -5.38 -17.65
C ALA A 332 11.86 -5.97 -19.00
N GLY A 333 11.90 -7.30 -19.15
CA GLY A 333 12.28 -7.94 -20.42
C GLY A 333 11.37 -7.58 -21.58
N VAL A 334 10.06 -7.78 -21.42
CA VAL A 334 9.09 -7.47 -22.48
C VAL A 334 9.00 -5.97 -22.73
N LYS A 335 9.08 -5.13 -21.69
CA LYS A 335 9.11 -3.66 -21.83
C LYS A 335 10.34 -3.19 -22.60
N ASN A 336 11.51 -3.78 -22.32
CA ASN A 336 12.72 -3.50 -23.05
C ASN A 336 12.61 -3.93 -24.53
N PHE A 337 12.06 -5.11 -24.81
CA PHE A 337 11.80 -5.57 -26.17
C PHE A 337 10.89 -4.59 -26.94
N LEU A 338 9.76 -4.22 -26.35
CA LEU A 338 8.81 -3.28 -26.96
C LEU A 338 9.44 -1.91 -27.29
N ARG A 339 10.35 -1.45 -26.43
CA ARG A 339 11.12 -0.22 -26.64
C ARG A 339 12.09 -0.32 -27.80
N CYS A 340 12.76 -1.46 -27.95
CA CYS A 340 13.71 -1.69 -29.04
C CYS A 340 13.03 -1.95 -30.38
N HIS A 341 11.77 -2.42 -30.36
CA HIS A 341 11.00 -2.81 -31.55
C HIS A 341 9.64 -2.07 -31.66
N PRO A 342 9.66 -0.73 -31.89
CA PRO A 342 8.44 0.04 -32.16
C PRO A 342 7.79 -0.38 -33.50
N ARG A 343 6.46 -0.37 -33.63
CA ARG A 343 5.76 -0.70 -34.90
C ARG A 343 5.61 0.52 -35.79
N SER A 344 5.47 1.70 -35.20
CA SER A 344 5.40 2.96 -35.92
C SER A 344 6.08 4.09 -35.15
N VAL A 345 6.27 5.24 -35.80
CA VAL A 345 6.80 6.44 -35.15
C VAL A 345 5.81 7.00 -34.13
N GLU A 346 4.50 6.73 -34.26
CA GLU A 346 3.50 7.10 -33.25
C GLU A 346 3.57 6.26 -31.97
N ASP A 347 4.14 5.04 -32.01
CA ASP A 347 4.43 4.23 -30.81
C ASP A 347 5.55 4.86 -29.96
N LEU A 348 6.41 5.68 -30.59
CA LEU A 348 7.44 6.46 -29.91
C LEU A 348 6.83 7.83 -29.55
N ASP A 349 6.76 8.20 -28.27
CA ASP A 349 6.21 9.50 -27.87
C ASP A 349 6.82 10.63 -28.72
N ALA A 350 5.98 11.34 -29.49
CA ALA A 350 6.40 12.38 -30.42
C ALA A 350 7.09 13.57 -29.71
N LYS A 351 6.82 13.80 -28.42
CA LYS A 351 7.57 14.75 -27.59
C LYS A 351 8.95 14.21 -27.22
N PHE A 352 9.04 12.95 -26.80
CA PHE A 352 10.30 12.26 -26.55
C PHE A 352 11.17 12.23 -27.81
N TYR A 353 10.69 11.74 -28.96
CA TYR A 353 11.47 11.65 -30.20
C TYR A 353 12.00 13.02 -30.66
N LYS A 354 11.17 14.08 -30.57
CA LYS A 354 11.61 15.46 -30.82
C LYS A 354 12.62 15.96 -29.79
N SER A 355 12.49 15.58 -28.51
CA SER A 355 13.46 15.93 -27.47
C SER A 355 14.79 15.20 -27.65
N VAL A 356 14.76 13.91 -28.02
CA VAL A 356 15.89 13.03 -28.32
C VAL A 356 16.65 13.54 -29.52
N LEU A 357 15.98 13.98 -30.59
CA LEU A 357 16.62 14.58 -31.75
C LEU A 357 17.22 15.97 -31.43
N ARG A 358 16.48 16.81 -30.68
CA ARG A 358 16.92 18.17 -30.32
C ARG A 358 18.08 18.17 -29.32
N GLU A 359 18.09 17.23 -28.40
CA GLU A 359 19.17 17.02 -27.44
C GLU A 359 20.30 16.21 -28.06
N GLY A 360 20.01 15.13 -28.80
CA GLY A 360 21.00 14.30 -29.50
C GLY A 360 21.91 15.11 -30.42
N GLY A 361 21.40 16.15 -31.08
CA GLY A 361 22.21 17.11 -31.84
C GLY A 361 23.13 18.00 -30.99
N LYS A 362 22.77 18.29 -29.73
CA LYS A 362 23.63 18.98 -28.76
C LYS A 362 24.64 18.03 -28.09
N TRP A 363 24.25 16.78 -27.86
CA TRP A 363 25.08 15.75 -27.25
C TRP A 363 26.11 15.15 -28.23
N ALA A 364 25.80 15.08 -29.53
CA ALA A 364 26.77 14.73 -30.57
C ALA A 364 27.94 15.73 -30.60
N LYS A 365 27.63 17.02 -30.40
CA LYS A 365 28.64 18.09 -30.26
C LYS A 365 29.46 17.97 -28.96
N ALA A 366 28.81 17.59 -27.85
CA ALA A 366 29.50 17.32 -26.58
C ALA A 366 30.37 16.03 -26.62
N ARG A 367 30.00 15.05 -27.46
CA ARG A 367 30.74 13.80 -27.69
C ARG A 367 32.09 14.05 -28.38
N GLU A 368 32.15 15.04 -29.28
CA GLU A 368 33.40 15.50 -29.91
C GLU A 368 34.29 16.30 -28.93
N GLU A 369 33.71 17.04 -27.99
CA GLU A 369 34.46 17.93 -27.10
C GLU A 369 34.95 17.28 -25.78
N LYS A 370 34.32 16.19 -25.30
CA LYS A 370 34.57 15.65 -23.93
C LYS A 370 34.95 14.18 -23.81
N GLY A 371 35.17 13.45 -24.91
CA GLY A 371 35.76 12.11 -24.86
C GLY A 371 34.93 11.07 -24.09
N GLY A 372 33.78 10.69 -24.64
CA GLY A 372 32.95 9.57 -24.16
C GLY A 372 31.72 10.01 -23.35
N LEU A 373 30.56 9.42 -23.65
CA LEU A 373 29.31 9.61 -22.90
C LEU A 373 29.06 8.39 -21.98
N PRO A 374 28.49 8.56 -20.77
CA PRO A 374 28.06 7.43 -19.93
C PRO A 374 26.85 6.69 -20.55
N ALA A 375 26.88 5.36 -20.48
CA ALA A 375 25.97 4.40 -21.11
C ALA A 375 24.52 4.35 -20.56
N LEU A 376 23.93 5.48 -20.12
CA LEU A 376 22.58 5.53 -19.52
C LEU A 376 21.49 6.06 -20.45
N TRP A 377 21.85 6.62 -21.60
CA TRP A 377 20.90 6.77 -22.69
C TRP A 377 20.61 5.37 -23.23
N PRO A 378 19.40 5.01 -23.69
CA PRO A 378 19.22 3.76 -24.44
C PRO A 378 20.27 3.75 -25.55
N PRO A 379 21.32 2.90 -25.50
CA PRO A 379 22.24 2.79 -26.62
C PRO A 379 21.47 2.30 -27.86
N ALA A 380 20.36 1.61 -27.63
CA ALA A 380 19.51 0.99 -28.63
C ALA A 380 18.99 1.94 -29.71
N ILE A 381 18.45 3.13 -29.40
CA ILE A 381 17.79 3.92 -30.46
C ILE A 381 18.80 4.48 -31.48
N ALA A 382 20.06 4.67 -31.07
CA ALA A 382 21.10 5.24 -31.94
C ALA A 382 22.08 4.18 -32.51
N GLN A 383 22.01 2.92 -32.07
CA GLN A 383 22.90 1.83 -32.53
C GLN A 383 22.30 0.95 -33.63
N TYR A 384 20.99 1.01 -33.87
CA TYR A 384 20.37 0.30 -34.98
C TYR A 384 20.28 1.22 -36.20
N GLU A 385 21.13 0.95 -37.19
CA GLU A 385 20.93 1.44 -38.56
C GLU A 385 19.63 0.81 -39.08
N GLU A 386 18.56 1.62 -39.13
CA GLU A 386 17.15 1.27 -39.41
C GLU A 386 16.43 0.40 -38.34
N PRO A 387 15.20 0.76 -37.92
CA PRO A 387 14.39 -0.12 -37.08
C PRO A 387 14.04 -1.38 -37.88
N ASP A 388 14.53 -2.53 -37.42
CA ASP A 388 14.15 -3.84 -37.93
C ASP A 388 12.72 -4.13 -37.47
N PHE A 389 11.72 -3.61 -38.19
CA PHE A 389 10.32 -3.67 -37.79
C PHE A 389 9.83 -5.13 -37.78
N LEU A 390 9.82 -5.75 -36.59
CA LEU A 390 9.18 -7.04 -36.38
C LEU A 390 7.70 -6.94 -36.78
N ARG A 391 7.29 -7.72 -37.79
CA ARG A 391 5.95 -7.68 -38.41
C ARG A 391 4.94 -8.52 -37.63
N HIS A 392 4.80 -8.29 -36.33
CA HIS A 392 3.71 -8.90 -35.54
C HIS A 392 2.57 -7.90 -35.38
N ARG A 393 1.33 -8.35 -35.59
CA ARG A 393 0.09 -7.60 -35.36
C ARG A 393 -0.47 -7.85 -33.95
N PHE A 394 -0.47 -9.10 -33.49
CA PHE A 394 -0.93 -9.45 -32.15
C PHE A 394 0.07 -10.30 -31.37
N ALA A 395 -0.07 -10.36 -30.06
CA ALA A 395 0.76 -11.18 -29.18
C ALA A 395 -0.05 -12.15 -28.32
N VAL A 396 0.51 -13.34 -28.08
CA VAL A 396 0.00 -14.33 -27.13
C VAL A 396 1.14 -14.66 -26.17
N CYS A 397 0.93 -14.35 -24.89
CA CYS A 397 1.91 -14.59 -23.83
C CYS A 397 1.53 -15.83 -23.03
N LEU A 398 2.46 -16.76 -22.79
CA LEU A 398 2.23 -17.94 -21.97
C LEU A 398 2.70 -17.68 -20.54
N ASP A 399 1.79 -17.83 -19.57
CA ASP A 399 2.09 -17.77 -18.14
C ASP A 399 1.45 -18.97 -17.42
N LEU A 400 2.19 -20.08 -17.38
CA LEU A 400 1.67 -21.36 -16.93
C LEU A 400 2.28 -21.78 -15.59
N SER A 401 1.50 -22.52 -14.82
CA SER A 401 1.91 -23.35 -13.68
C SER A 401 1.42 -24.78 -13.90
N SER A 402 1.84 -25.70 -13.04
CA SER A 402 1.56 -27.12 -13.23
C SER A 402 0.25 -27.61 -12.59
N HIS A 403 -0.26 -26.89 -11.59
CA HIS A 403 -1.35 -27.33 -10.70
C HIS A 403 -2.77 -27.29 -11.28
N SER A 404 -2.89 -27.25 -12.61
CA SER A 404 -4.15 -27.38 -13.34
C SER A 404 -3.95 -28.10 -14.65
N SER A 405 -4.98 -28.77 -15.16
CA SER A 405 -5.03 -29.18 -16.57
C SER A 405 -5.70 -28.13 -17.47
N ARG A 406 -6.24 -27.05 -16.90
CA ARG A 406 -7.07 -26.05 -17.58
C ARG A 406 -6.25 -24.81 -17.98
N VAL A 407 -6.51 -24.31 -19.19
CA VAL A 407 -5.90 -23.08 -19.71
C VAL A 407 -7.00 -22.06 -19.99
N GLY A 408 -6.76 -20.82 -19.59
CA GLY A 408 -7.65 -19.70 -19.86
C GLY A 408 -6.97 -18.62 -20.69
N VAL A 409 -7.78 -17.84 -21.42
CA VAL A 409 -7.33 -16.65 -22.15
C VAL A 409 -7.77 -15.40 -21.39
N PHE A 410 -6.82 -14.51 -21.10
CA PHE A 410 -7.02 -13.35 -20.24
C PHE A 410 -6.46 -12.08 -20.85
N VAL A 411 -7.10 -10.96 -20.52
CA VAL A 411 -6.55 -9.60 -20.66
C VAL A 411 -6.22 -9.04 -19.28
N ASN A 412 -7.14 -9.22 -18.34
CA ASN A 412 -6.98 -8.81 -16.96
C ASN A 412 -6.35 -9.95 -16.16
N GLY A 413 -5.28 -9.66 -15.44
CA GLY A 413 -4.69 -10.56 -14.45
C GLY A 413 -4.70 -9.99 -13.02
N VAL A 414 -4.96 -8.69 -12.86
CA VAL A 414 -4.89 -7.99 -11.57
C VAL A 414 -6.19 -7.27 -11.27
N ARG A 415 -6.78 -7.56 -10.09
CA ARG A 415 -8.03 -6.92 -9.65
C ARG A 415 -7.83 -5.42 -9.42
N GLY A 416 -8.80 -4.61 -9.88
CA GLY A 416 -8.78 -3.15 -9.72
C GLY A 416 -8.01 -2.38 -10.78
N LEU A 417 -7.29 -3.06 -11.69
CA LEU A 417 -6.64 -2.48 -12.87
C LEU A 417 -7.40 -2.82 -14.17
N GLU A 418 -8.70 -3.07 -14.07
CA GLU A 418 -9.55 -3.49 -15.18
C GLU A 418 -9.86 -2.32 -16.12
N GLU A 419 -9.49 -2.44 -17.40
CA GLU A 419 -9.85 -1.48 -18.43
C GLU A 419 -10.88 -2.06 -19.40
N LEU A 420 -12.15 -1.73 -19.18
CA LEU A 420 -13.28 -2.20 -19.99
C LEU A 420 -13.12 -1.94 -21.50
N ASN A 421 -12.38 -0.89 -21.88
CA ASN A 421 -12.18 -0.50 -23.27
C ASN A 421 -11.19 -1.41 -24.03
N GLN A 422 -10.37 -2.22 -23.33
CA GLN A 422 -9.39 -3.12 -23.95
C GLN A 422 -10.00 -4.45 -24.42
N LEU A 423 -11.15 -4.85 -23.86
CA LEU A 423 -11.77 -6.16 -24.14
C LEU A 423 -12.17 -6.30 -25.62
N ARG A 424 -12.79 -5.27 -26.22
CA ARG A 424 -13.23 -5.31 -27.63
C ARG A 424 -12.07 -5.53 -28.61
N VAL A 425 -10.90 -4.96 -28.31
CA VAL A 425 -9.71 -4.97 -29.18
C VAL A 425 -9.15 -6.39 -29.33
N VAL A 426 -9.25 -7.21 -28.27
CA VAL A 426 -8.70 -8.57 -28.26
C VAL A 426 -9.72 -9.65 -28.60
N MET A 427 -11.01 -9.28 -28.74
CA MET A 427 -12.09 -10.23 -29.05
C MET A 427 -11.82 -11.10 -30.29
N PRO A 428 -11.25 -10.58 -31.40
CA PRO A 428 -10.90 -11.41 -32.56
C PRO A 428 -9.95 -12.56 -32.20
N ILE A 429 -8.93 -12.30 -31.37
CA ILE A 429 -7.95 -13.30 -30.94
C ILE A 429 -8.62 -14.33 -30.02
N ASN A 430 -9.40 -13.85 -29.05
CA ASN A 430 -10.15 -14.69 -28.13
C ASN A 430 -11.11 -15.64 -28.85
N ASN A 431 -11.91 -15.12 -29.78
CA ASN A 431 -12.90 -15.88 -30.51
C ASN A 431 -12.24 -16.95 -31.36
N ALA A 432 -11.14 -16.62 -32.04
CA ALA A 432 -10.42 -17.60 -32.85
C ALA A 432 -9.76 -18.69 -32.00
N LEU A 433 -9.14 -18.34 -30.86
CA LEU A 433 -8.60 -19.34 -29.92
C LEU A 433 -9.71 -20.28 -29.41
N ARG A 434 -10.89 -19.72 -29.07
CA ARG A 434 -12.05 -20.51 -28.62
C ARG A 434 -12.56 -21.43 -29.72
N GLU A 435 -12.74 -20.92 -30.94
CA GLU A 435 -13.20 -21.69 -32.10
C GLU A 435 -12.26 -22.88 -32.38
N HIS A 436 -10.94 -22.66 -32.34
CA HIS A 436 -9.98 -23.75 -32.51
C HIS A 436 -9.97 -24.74 -31.33
N ALA A 437 -10.16 -24.28 -30.10
CA ALA A 437 -10.28 -25.16 -28.94
C ALA A 437 -11.53 -26.05 -29.04
N GLU A 438 -12.68 -25.47 -29.39
CA GLU A 438 -13.96 -26.17 -29.58
C GLU A 438 -13.88 -27.18 -30.74
N ALA A 439 -13.30 -26.78 -31.88
CA ALA A 439 -13.12 -27.67 -33.03
C ALA A 439 -12.17 -28.84 -32.75
N ALA A 440 -11.18 -28.67 -31.88
CA ALA A 440 -10.18 -29.70 -31.58
C ALA A 440 -10.58 -30.63 -30.42
N LEU A 441 -11.26 -30.10 -29.40
CA LEU A 441 -11.57 -30.81 -28.16
C LEU A 441 -13.05 -31.24 -28.06
N GLY A 442 -13.93 -30.72 -28.93
CA GLY A 442 -15.37 -30.99 -28.87
C GLY A 442 -15.96 -30.60 -27.51
N GLU A 443 -16.69 -31.54 -26.88
CA GLU A 443 -17.32 -31.31 -25.57
C GLU A 443 -16.30 -31.02 -24.45
N GLU A 444 -15.07 -31.54 -24.56
CA GLU A 444 -14.02 -31.32 -23.56
C GLU A 444 -13.51 -29.87 -23.54
N ALA A 445 -13.74 -29.09 -24.60
CA ALA A 445 -13.34 -27.69 -24.68
C ALA A 445 -13.89 -26.88 -23.50
N SER A 446 -15.16 -27.09 -23.14
CA SER A 446 -15.84 -26.42 -22.03
C SER A 446 -15.22 -26.73 -20.64
N ARG A 447 -14.47 -27.83 -20.55
CA ARG A 447 -13.76 -28.26 -19.34
C ARG A 447 -12.31 -27.81 -19.34
N LEU A 448 -11.60 -27.86 -20.46
CA LEU A 448 -10.15 -27.64 -20.50
C LEU A 448 -9.74 -26.23 -20.93
N PHE A 449 -10.62 -25.52 -21.63
CA PHE A 449 -10.38 -24.16 -22.13
C PHE A 449 -11.38 -23.18 -21.54
N TYR A 450 -10.92 -21.99 -21.15
CA TYR A 450 -11.76 -20.93 -20.61
C TYR A 450 -11.47 -19.57 -21.26
N SER A 451 -12.51 -18.83 -21.62
CA SER A 451 -12.36 -17.44 -22.04
C SER A 451 -12.63 -16.51 -20.85
N GLY A 452 -11.56 -15.96 -20.28
CA GLY A 452 -11.65 -14.89 -19.28
C GLY A 452 -12.04 -13.53 -19.87
N ILE A 453 -12.09 -13.40 -21.20
CA ILE A 453 -12.47 -12.15 -21.87
C ILE A 453 -13.99 -12.08 -22.06
N SER A 454 -14.60 -13.15 -22.58
CA SER A 454 -16.05 -13.19 -22.81
C SER A 454 -16.84 -13.64 -21.58
N GLY A 455 -16.21 -14.40 -20.69
CA GLY A 455 -16.91 -15.12 -19.61
C GLY A 455 -17.82 -16.22 -20.16
N THR A 456 -18.07 -17.26 -19.35
CA THR A 456 -18.99 -18.35 -19.72
C THR A 456 -19.91 -18.65 -18.55
N GLY A 457 -21.22 -18.69 -18.79
CA GLY A 457 -22.20 -19.11 -17.77
C GLY A 457 -22.24 -18.22 -16.51
N GLY A 458 -21.95 -16.91 -16.65
CA GLY A 458 -21.90 -15.98 -15.52
C GLY A 458 -20.63 -16.06 -14.66
N VAL A 459 -19.68 -16.93 -15.02
CA VAL A 459 -18.35 -16.98 -14.40
C VAL A 459 -17.48 -15.85 -14.97
N THR A 460 -16.91 -15.04 -14.09
CA THR A 460 -16.02 -13.92 -14.44
C THR A 460 -14.55 -14.35 -14.38
N TRP A 461 -13.66 -13.59 -15.03
CA TRP A 461 -12.22 -13.93 -15.11
C TRP A 461 -11.56 -14.13 -13.74
N ASP A 462 -11.90 -13.30 -12.76
CA ASP A 462 -11.37 -13.33 -11.40
C ASP A 462 -11.96 -14.45 -10.53
N SER A 463 -12.99 -15.15 -11.02
CA SER A 463 -13.42 -16.44 -10.45
C SER A 463 -12.45 -17.57 -10.84
N MET A 464 -11.76 -17.44 -11.98
CA MET A 464 -10.79 -18.42 -12.48
C MET A 464 -9.35 -18.08 -12.10
N LEU A 465 -9.06 -16.84 -11.72
CA LEU A 465 -7.76 -16.40 -11.21
C LEU A 465 -7.89 -16.02 -9.72
N PRO A 466 -7.64 -16.98 -8.81
CA PRO A 466 -7.72 -16.69 -7.38
C PRO A 466 -6.54 -15.82 -6.89
N ALA A 467 -5.46 -15.71 -7.68
CA ALA A 467 -4.33 -14.83 -7.45
C ALA A 467 -4.23 -13.73 -8.53
N ASP A 468 -3.67 -12.56 -8.16
CA ASP A 468 -3.38 -11.49 -9.13
C ASP A 468 -2.06 -11.79 -9.87
N LEU A 469 -2.10 -11.86 -11.20
CA LEU A 469 -0.98 -12.22 -12.08
C LEU A 469 -0.59 -11.04 -13.00
N ALA A 470 0.68 -10.63 -12.97
CA ALA A 470 1.20 -9.55 -13.82
C ALA A 470 1.65 -10.08 -15.19
N PHE A 471 0.69 -10.25 -16.11
CA PHE A 471 0.96 -10.79 -17.44
C PHE A 471 1.82 -9.86 -18.31
N ASP A 472 2.80 -10.44 -19.03
CA ASP A 472 3.59 -9.74 -20.05
C ASP A 472 2.73 -9.11 -21.16
N SER A 473 1.54 -9.68 -21.44
CA SER A 473 0.59 -9.13 -22.42
C SER A 473 0.12 -7.72 -22.07
N ARG A 474 0.16 -7.32 -20.79
CA ARG A 474 -0.24 -5.97 -20.37
C ARG A 474 0.66 -4.90 -20.98
N ALA A 475 1.97 -5.12 -21.01
CA ALA A 475 2.93 -4.17 -21.59
C ALA A 475 2.66 -3.91 -23.09
N PHE A 476 2.14 -4.92 -23.81
CA PHE A 476 1.71 -4.75 -25.21
C PHE A 476 0.44 -3.88 -25.30
N LEU A 477 -0.55 -4.13 -24.43
CA LEU A 477 -1.83 -3.41 -24.42
C LEU A 477 -1.65 -1.93 -24.10
N ASP A 478 -0.73 -1.58 -23.18
CA ASP A 478 -0.36 -0.20 -22.88
C ASP A 478 0.14 0.53 -24.16
N LEU A 479 0.88 -0.16 -25.03
CA LEU A 479 1.32 0.36 -26.32
C LEU A 479 0.32 0.17 -27.47
N ARG A 480 -0.97 -0.02 -27.20
CA ARG A 480 -2.03 -0.27 -28.21
C ARG A 480 -1.74 -1.47 -29.13
N ARG A 481 -1.06 -2.49 -28.62
CA ARG A 481 -0.83 -3.73 -29.36
C ARG A 481 -1.82 -4.77 -28.86
N GLU A 482 -2.54 -5.39 -29.79
CA GLU A 482 -3.47 -6.48 -29.48
C GLU A 482 -2.70 -7.62 -28.81
N ALA A 483 -3.01 -7.93 -27.55
CA ALA A 483 -2.32 -9.00 -26.83
C ALA A 483 -3.22 -9.69 -25.81
N VAL A 484 -3.03 -11.00 -25.66
CA VAL A 484 -3.71 -11.83 -24.65
C VAL A 484 -2.69 -12.69 -23.92
N ALA A 485 -3.00 -13.04 -22.67
CA ALA A 485 -2.28 -14.05 -21.92
C ALA A 485 -3.04 -15.38 -21.98
N MET A 486 -2.34 -16.47 -22.28
CA MET A 486 -2.83 -17.82 -22.01
C MET A 486 -2.19 -18.28 -20.69
N ALA A 487 -3.03 -18.49 -19.68
CA ALA A 487 -2.58 -18.78 -18.33
C ALA A 487 -3.33 -19.95 -17.70
N THR A 488 -2.66 -20.64 -16.78
CA THR A 488 -3.25 -21.72 -15.98
C THR A 488 -4.38 -21.18 -15.10
N THR A 489 -5.54 -21.82 -15.12
CA THR A 489 -6.70 -21.39 -14.32
C THR A 489 -6.83 -22.17 -13.01
N SER A 490 -7.51 -21.57 -12.04
CA SER A 490 -7.86 -22.16 -10.74
C SER A 490 -6.64 -22.62 -9.96
N ASP A 491 -5.59 -21.80 -9.96
CA ASP A 491 -4.35 -22.05 -9.22
C ASP A 491 -3.94 -20.81 -8.41
N LEU A 492 -3.59 -21.05 -7.15
CA LEU A 492 -3.09 -20.05 -6.20
C LEU A 492 -1.58 -19.79 -6.35
N ARG A 493 -0.86 -20.57 -7.17
CA ARG A 493 0.59 -20.41 -7.41
C ARG A 493 1.37 -20.45 -6.10
N LEU A 494 1.10 -21.44 -5.24
CA LEU A 494 1.62 -21.50 -3.87
C LEU A 494 3.14 -21.54 -3.78
N ALA A 495 3.82 -22.07 -4.81
CA ALA A 495 5.27 -22.18 -4.87
C ALA A 495 5.99 -20.94 -5.42
N VAL A 496 5.31 -20.11 -6.22
CA VAL A 496 5.92 -18.94 -6.86
C VAL A 496 6.45 -17.96 -5.81
N ASP A 497 7.62 -17.37 -6.08
CA ASP A 497 8.35 -16.47 -5.17
C ASP A 497 8.83 -17.12 -3.87
N THR A 498 8.84 -18.46 -3.78
CA THR A 498 9.34 -19.19 -2.62
C THR A 498 10.65 -19.94 -2.91
N PRO A 499 11.50 -20.21 -1.90
CA PRO A 499 12.66 -21.09 -2.04
C PRO A 499 12.32 -22.57 -2.31
N LEU A 500 11.03 -22.93 -2.21
CA LEU A 500 10.52 -24.29 -2.38
C LEU A 500 9.95 -24.55 -3.77
N ASP A 501 10.03 -23.59 -4.71
CA ASP A 501 9.64 -23.80 -6.09
C ASP A 501 10.55 -24.81 -6.80
N ARG A 502 10.31 -26.11 -6.54
CA ARG A 502 11.17 -27.25 -6.87
C ARG A 502 10.45 -28.26 -7.77
N PRO A 503 11.20 -29.04 -8.57
CA PRO A 503 10.63 -30.05 -9.46
C PRO A 503 9.68 -31.05 -8.80
N GLU A 504 9.89 -31.37 -7.52
CA GLU A 504 9.07 -32.33 -6.76
C GLU A 504 7.62 -31.87 -6.54
N PHE A 505 7.34 -30.57 -6.65
CA PHE A 505 5.99 -30.02 -6.53
C PHE A 505 5.30 -29.82 -7.88
N VAL A 506 5.96 -30.10 -9.02
CA VAL A 506 5.40 -29.88 -10.35
C VAL A 506 4.49 -31.05 -10.76
N ASP A 507 3.23 -30.75 -11.07
CA ASP A 507 2.31 -31.69 -11.73
C ASP A 507 2.53 -31.70 -13.26
N LEU A 508 3.39 -32.63 -13.69
CA LEU A 508 3.71 -32.78 -15.11
C LEU A 508 2.56 -33.32 -15.96
N GLU A 509 1.60 -34.03 -15.38
CA GLU A 509 0.44 -34.53 -16.11
C GLU A 509 -0.52 -33.38 -16.42
N GLY A 510 -0.82 -32.55 -15.42
CA GLY A 510 -1.56 -31.30 -15.58
C GLY A 510 -0.91 -30.37 -16.62
N LEU A 511 0.41 -30.14 -16.51
CA LEU A 511 1.15 -29.32 -17.47
C LEU A 511 1.11 -29.89 -18.90
N THR A 512 1.23 -31.22 -19.05
CA THR A 512 1.16 -31.86 -20.37
C THR A 512 -0.24 -31.72 -20.97
N ALA A 513 -1.29 -31.84 -20.16
CA ALA A 513 -2.66 -31.60 -20.61
C ALA A 513 -2.86 -30.15 -21.09
N GLN A 514 -2.33 -29.17 -20.36
CA GLN A 514 -2.34 -27.77 -20.78
C GLN A 514 -1.58 -27.56 -22.10
N ALA A 515 -0.42 -28.19 -22.28
CA ALA A 515 0.36 -28.09 -23.51
C ALA A 515 -0.43 -28.58 -24.74
N ARG A 516 -1.24 -29.65 -24.58
CA ARG A 516 -2.13 -30.17 -25.65
C ARG A 516 -3.21 -29.15 -26.02
N VAL A 517 -3.88 -28.56 -25.03
CA VAL A 517 -4.90 -27.52 -25.23
C VAL A 517 -4.29 -26.32 -25.96
N ILE A 518 -3.10 -25.87 -25.55
CA ILE A 518 -2.39 -24.74 -26.19
C ILE A 518 -1.99 -25.09 -27.62
N ALA A 519 -1.42 -26.27 -27.87
CA ALA A 519 -1.04 -26.69 -29.22
C ALA A 519 -2.25 -26.76 -30.16
N GLN A 520 -3.40 -27.21 -29.67
CA GLN A 520 -4.62 -27.26 -30.47
C GLN A 520 -5.25 -25.88 -30.70
N ALA A 521 -5.42 -25.09 -29.65
CA ALA A 521 -6.05 -23.77 -29.74
C ALA A 521 -5.14 -22.74 -30.44
N LEU A 522 -3.95 -22.51 -29.89
CA LEU A 522 -2.98 -21.55 -30.43
C LEU A 522 -2.31 -22.08 -31.69
N GLY A 523 -1.91 -23.36 -31.74
CA GLY A 523 -1.33 -23.93 -32.95
C GLY A 523 -2.32 -23.97 -34.12
N GLY A 524 -3.59 -24.28 -33.84
CA GLY A 524 -4.69 -24.15 -34.80
C GLY A 524 -4.82 -22.73 -35.32
N LEU A 525 -4.83 -21.73 -34.43
CA LEU A 525 -4.85 -20.32 -34.80
C LEU A 525 -3.66 -19.94 -35.69
N LEU A 526 -2.44 -20.35 -35.36
CA LEU A 526 -1.24 -20.00 -36.13
C LEU A 526 -1.19 -20.65 -37.52
N LEU A 527 -1.88 -21.78 -37.72
CA LEU A 527 -2.02 -22.49 -38.99
C LEU A 527 -3.25 -22.07 -39.80
N ASP A 528 -4.16 -21.29 -39.20
CA ASP A 528 -5.34 -20.80 -39.87
C ASP A 528 -4.97 -19.77 -40.96
N LYS A 529 -5.53 -19.97 -42.15
CA LYS A 529 -5.30 -19.11 -43.32
C LYS A 529 -6.22 -17.88 -43.34
N ARG A 530 -7.17 -17.78 -42.41
CA ARG A 530 -8.05 -16.63 -42.27
C ARG A 530 -7.32 -15.47 -41.60
N ARG A 531 -7.53 -14.25 -42.10
CA ARG A 531 -7.11 -13.01 -41.43
C ARG A 531 -8.04 -12.72 -40.25
N LEU A 532 -7.49 -12.33 -39.11
CA LEU A 532 -8.31 -11.89 -37.98
C LEU A 532 -8.95 -10.52 -38.26
N PRO A 533 -10.22 -10.27 -37.92
CA PRO A 533 -10.81 -8.94 -37.98
C PRO A 533 -9.99 -7.92 -37.17
N GLN A 534 -9.85 -6.69 -37.67
CA GLN A 534 -9.10 -5.61 -37.01
C GLN A 534 -10.04 -4.52 -36.49
N GLU A 535 -9.91 -4.18 -35.21
CA GLU A 535 -10.64 -3.09 -34.58
C GLU A 535 -9.72 -1.87 -34.42
N ARG A 536 -10.24 -0.66 -34.63
CA ARG A 536 -9.46 0.57 -34.43
C ARG A 536 -9.43 0.95 -32.95
N ILE A 537 -8.23 1.16 -32.41
CA ILE A 537 -8.04 1.54 -31.01
C ILE A 537 -8.12 3.07 -30.86
N SER A 538 -9.08 3.57 -30.10
CA SER A 538 -9.24 5.00 -29.80
C SER A 538 -8.97 5.34 -28.32
N MET A 539 -7.78 5.07 -27.78
CA MET A 539 -7.29 5.66 -26.51
C MET A 539 -5.83 5.26 -26.22
N VAL A 540 -5.03 6.15 -25.60
CA VAL A 540 -3.60 5.93 -25.24
C VAL A 540 -3.46 5.99 -23.72
N GLN A 541 -2.73 5.03 -23.14
CA GLN A 541 -1.87 5.23 -21.97
C GLN A 541 -0.46 4.84 -22.42
N LEU A 542 0.42 5.82 -22.66
CA LEU A 542 1.79 5.52 -23.13
C LEU A 542 2.61 4.95 -21.97
N LEU A 543 3.56 4.05 -22.28
CA LEU A 543 4.72 3.81 -21.40
C LEU A 543 5.39 5.17 -21.17
N ASP A 544 5.44 5.62 -19.93
CA ASP A 544 5.99 6.91 -19.56
C ASP A 544 7.36 6.71 -18.90
N TRP A 545 8.17 7.77 -18.87
CA TRP A 545 9.57 7.67 -18.44
C TRP A 545 9.92 8.77 -17.44
N ALA A 546 10.71 8.38 -16.45
CA ALA A 546 11.17 9.28 -15.40
C ALA A 546 12.66 9.51 -15.58
N ARG A 547 13.05 10.78 -15.74
CA ARG A 547 14.44 11.19 -15.61
C ARG A 547 14.62 11.97 -14.32
N THR A 548 15.63 11.63 -13.54
CA THR A 548 15.99 12.43 -12.37
C THR A 548 17.50 12.47 -12.18
N ARG A 549 17.95 13.51 -11.49
CA ARG A 549 19.35 13.68 -11.09
C ARG A 549 19.40 13.72 -9.57
N ALA A 550 20.09 12.77 -8.95
CA ALA A 550 20.38 12.77 -7.53
C ALA A 550 21.47 13.80 -7.23
N LEU A 551 21.17 14.73 -6.34
CA LEU A 551 22.05 15.84 -5.98
C LEU A 551 22.16 15.96 -4.46
N TYR A 552 23.35 16.30 -3.98
CA TYR A 552 23.57 16.77 -2.63
C TYR A 552 23.71 18.30 -2.63
N LEU A 553 22.96 18.95 -1.74
CA LEU A 553 22.98 20.40 -1.55
C LEU A 553 23.71 20.73 -0.24
N ASP A 554 24.95 21.22 -0.35
CA ASP A 554 25.76 21.62 0.80
C ASP A 554 25.33 23.00 1.33
N PRO A 555 24.67 23.09 2.49
CA PRO A 555 24.18 24.36 3.01
C PRO A 555 25.33 25.27 3.48
N LYS A 556 26.52 24.72 3.78
CA LYS A 556 27.69 25.51 4.19
C LYS A 556 28.32 26.27 3.01
N LYS A 557 28.01 25.86 1.79
CA LYS A 557 28.49 26.49 0.55
C LYS A 557 27.40 27.33 -0.13
N MET A 558 26.38 27.75 0.62
CA MET A 558 25.38 28.71 0.13
C MET A 558 26.04 30.03 -0.22
N THR A 559 25.93 30.45 -1.48
CA THR A 559 26.26 31.81 -1.92
C THR A 559 24.98 32.59 -2.18
N TYR A 560 25.08 33.92 -2.27
CA TYR A 560 23.97 34.80 -2.62
C TYR A 560 23.36 34.47 -4.01
N THR A 561 24.09 33.76 -4.87
CA THR A 561 23.71 33.41 -6.24
C THR A 561 23.25 31.96 -6.44
N GLY A 562 23.37 31.07 -5.45
CA GLY A 562 22.93 29.67 -5.56
C GLY A 562 23.47 28.72 -4.48
N ILE A 563 23.00 27.47 -4.48
CA ILE A 563 23.58 26.38 -3.67
C ILE A 563 24.53 25.58 -4.56
N ALA A 564 25.72 25.21 -4.05
CA ALA A 564 26.60 24.29 -4.75
C ALA A 564 25.96 22.89 -4.86
N GLU A 565 25.63 22.47 -6.08
CA GLU A 565 25.06 21.15 -6.39
C GLU A 565 26.18 20.14 -6.63
N GLN A 566 26.19 19.03 -5.90
CA GLN A 566 27.11 17.92 -6.12
C GLN A 566 26.35 16.67 -6.58
N PRO A 567 26.75 16.01 -7.69
CA PRO A 567 26.10 14.77 -8.11
C PRO A 567 26.35 13.66 -7.08
N VAL A 568 25.34 12.81 -6.85
CA VAL A 568 25.47 11.62 -6.00
C VAL A 568 25.47 10.37 -6.89
N PRO A 569 26.63 9.75 -7.16
CA PRO A 569 26.72 8.56 -7.96
C PRO A 569 26.34 7.29 -7.20
N ASN A 570 25.88 6.27 -7.92
CA ASN A 570 25.45 4.97 -7.38
C ASN A 570 24.36 5.06 -6.29
N ALA A 571 23.58 6.13 -6.28
CA ALA A 571 22.35 6.20 -5.49
C ALA A 571 21.29 5.30 -6.14
N LEU A 572 20.63 4.47 -5.34
CA LEU A 572 19.47 3.70 -5.77
C LEU A 572 18.26 4.63 -5.81
N VAL A 573 17.71 4.84 -7.00
CA VAL A 573 16.52 5.65 -7.26
C VAL A 573 15.35 4.71 -7.54
N MET A 574 14.19 4.99 -6.96
CA MET A 574 12.98 4.18 -7.07
C MET A 574 11.76 5.05 -7.37
N LEU A 575 10.82 4.53 -8.17
CA LEU A 575 9.48 5.10 -8.33
C LEU A 575 8.47 4.28 -7.53
N LYS A 576 7.56 4.98 -6.85
CA LYS A 576 6.51 4.37 -6.02
C LYS A 576 5.18 5.03 -6.28
N ASP A 577 4.10 4.26 -6.27
CA ASP A 577 2.74 4.79 -6.24
C ASP A 577 2.44 5.43 -4.87
N PHE A 578 2.01 6.69 -4.86
CA PHE A 578 1.70 7.46 -3.65
C PHE A 578 0.32 7.14 -3.07
N ASP A 579 -0.66 6.73 -3.89
CA ASP A 579 -2.00 6.38 -3.39
C ASP A 579 -1.98 5.08 -2.58
N ALA A 580 -1.02 4.18 -2.85
CA ALA A 580 -0.77 3.00 -2.03
C ALA A 580 -0.41 3.34 -0.56
N GLN A 581 0.15 4.54 -0.30
CA GLN A 581 0.52 5.00 1.04
C GLN A 581 -0.60 5.74 1.79
N LYS A 582 -1.68 6.15 1.12
CA LYS A 582 -2.87 6.73 1.77
C LYS A 582 -3.73 5.62 2.38
N ALA A 583 -3.16 4.88 3.33
CA ALA A 583 -3.93 4.00 4.19
C ALA A 583 -4.84 4.88 5.05
N THR A 584 -6.15 4.70 4.92
CA THR A 584 -7.07 5.27 5.91
C THR A 584 -6.85 4.49 7.21
N PRO A 585 -6.76 5.14 8.39
CA PRO A 585 -6.66 4.42 9.67
C PRO A 585 -7.72 3.30 9.75
N GLY A 586 -7.31 2.09 10.11
CA GLY A 586 -8.19 0.91 10.15
C GLY A 586 -8.45 0.21 8.81
N GLN A 587 -7.92 0.71 7.69
CA GLN A 587 -7.80 -0.03 6.44
C GLN A 587 -6.34 -0.36 6.19
N ASP A 588 -6.03 -1.63 5.97
CA ASP A 588 -4.68 -2.02 5.58
C ASP A 588 -4.29 -1.25 4.32
N ALA A 589 -3.14 -0.62 4.39
CA ALA A 589 -2.56 0.08 3.27
C ALA A 589 -2.52 -0.87 2.06
N LYS A 590 -3.04 -0.45 0.91
CA LYS A 590 -2.81 -1.15 -0.37
C LYS A 590 -1.31 -1.25 -0.74
N THR A 591 -0.38 -0.83 0.14
CA THR A 591 1.07 -0.99 -0.01
C THR A 591 1.52 -2.43 -0.25
N GLU A 592 0.75 -3.47 0.06
CA GLU A 592 1.11 -4.83 -0.36
C GLU A 592 0.98 -5.03 -1.89
N CYS A 593 -0.03 -4.41 -2.54
CA CYS A 593 -0.09 -4.36 -4.01
C CYS A 593 1.12 -3.61 -4.60
N ALA A 594 1.78 -2.74 -3.82
CA ALA A 594 3.02 -2.08 -4.25
C ALA A 594 4.27 -2.96 -4.10
N LEU A 595 4.22 -4.10 -3.37
CA LEU A 595 5.36 -5.04 -3.27
C LEU A 595 5.43 -6.00 -4.46
N GLY A 596 4.29 -6.31 -5.09
CA GLY A 596 4.25 -7.09 -6.31
C GLY A 596 2.96 -7.87 -6.57
N HIS A 597 2.83 -8.44 -7.77
CA HIS A 597 1.73 -9.34 -8.15
C HIS A 597 2.29 -10.75 -8.37
N THR A 598 2.03 -11.68 -7.44
CA THR A 598 2.50 -13.07 -7.52
C THR A 598 3.99 -13.18 -7.89
N GLY A 599 4.84 -12.56 -7.06
CA GLY A 599 6.30 -12.58 -7.22
C GLY A 599 6.89 -11.47 -8.09
N VAL A 600 6.09 -10.78 -8.93
CA VAL A 600 6.60 -9.69 -9.77
C VAL A 600 6.77 -8.42 -8.95
N ARG A 601 8.00 -7.95 -8.73
CA ARG A 601 8.30 -6.71 -8.01
C ARG A 601 7.73 -5.52 -8.80
N ALA A 602 6.85 -4.73 -8.19
CA ALA A 602 6.15 -3.63 -8.87
C ALA A 602 6.95 -2.32 -8.94
N TRP A 603 7.98 -2.14 -8.11
CA TRP A 603 8.79 -0.92 -8.13
C TRP A 603 9.74 -0.89 -9.33
N CYS A 604 9.83 0.28 -9.96
CA CYS A 604 10.90 0.56 -10.92
C CYS A 604 12.08 1.16 -10.16
N HIS A 605 13.28 0.60 -10.32
CA HIS A 605 14.48 1.14 -9.69
C HIS A 605 15.71 1.07 -10.57
N THR A 606 16.68 1.94 -10.32
CA THR A 606 17.98 1.92 -11.00
C THR A 606 19.04 2.64 -10.16
N LEU A 607 20.31 2.57 -10.58
CA LEU A 607 21.43 3.24 -9.93
C LEU A 607 21.88 4.46 -10.75
N THR A 608 22.16 5.57 -10.08
CA THR A 608 22.70 6.77 -10.73
C THR A 608 24.13 6.57 -11.26
N ASN A 609 24.47 7.23 -12.37
CA ASN A 609 25.88 7.30 -12.84
C ASN A 609 26.73 8.30 -12.05
N GLU A 610 27.98 8.45 -12.48
CA GLU A 610 28.96 9.44 -12.01
C GLU A 610 28.42 10.88 -11.94
N ASP A 611 27.54 11.26 -12.87
CA ASP A 611 26.90 12.58 -12.94
C ASP A 611 25.61 12.71 -12.11
N GLY A 612 25.21 11.64 -11.41
CA GLY A 612 24.02 11.58 -10.58
C GLY A 612 22.71 11.29 -11.35
N TRP A 613 22.76 10.98 -12.65
CA TRP A 613 21.56 10.74 -13.45
C TRP A 613 21.02 9.30 -13.35
N ALA A 614 19.69 9.18 -13.28
CA ALA A 614 18.94 7.94 -13.37
C ALA A 614 17.78 8.08 -14.38
N CYS A 615 17.47 6.97 -15.08
CA CYS A 615 16.36 6.86 -16.03
C CYS A 615 15.53 5.63 -15.66
N LEU A 616 14.22 5.80 -15.45
CA LEU A 616 13.30 4.72 -15.09
C LEU A 616 12.16 4.66 -16.11
N VAL A 617 11.71 3.44 -16.41
CA VAL A 617 10.56 3.14 -17.27
C VAL A 617 9.44 2.60 -16.41
N PHE A 618 8.22 3.07 -16.60
CA PHE A 618 7.05 2.64 -15.82
C PHE A 618 5.77 2.73 -16.66
N ASP A 619 4.69 2.14 -16.14
CA ASP A 619 3.43 2.00 -16.86
C ASP A 619 2.53 3.22 -16.59
N GLY A 620 2.12 3.89 -17.67
CA GLY A 620 1.08 4.93 -17.68
C GLY A 620 1.50 6.30 -17.12
N PRO A 621 0.78 7.39 -17.48
CA PRO A 621 1.00 8.71 -16.91
C PRO A 621 0.29 8.79 -15.55
N ASP A 622 0.83 8.15 -14.51
CA ASP A 622 0.29 8.35 -13.16
C ASP A 622 0.85 9.68 -12.60
N PRO A 623 0.02 10.74 -12.46
CA PRO A 623 0.44 12.00 -11.86
C PRO A 623 0.83 11.86 -10.38
N GLN A 624 0.61 10.69 -9.75
CA GLN A 624 0.84 10.46 -8.33
C GLN A 624 2.09 9.66 -7.99
N MET A 625 2.94 9.19 -8.91
CA MET A 625 4.14 8.47 -8.44
C MET A 625 5.16 9.40 -7.76
N GLN A 626 5.71 8.94 -6.65
CA GLN A 626 6.76 9.60 -5.87
C GLN A 626 8.13 8.97 -6.15
N LYS A 627 9.14 9.82 -6.33
CA LYS A 627 10.55 9.42 -6.40
C LYS A 627 11.11 9.26 -4.99
N ASP A 628 11.81 8.17 -4.75
CA ASP A 628 12.61 7.95 -3.54
C ASP A 628 14.04 7.59 -3.94
N ALA A 629 15.02 7.92 -3.09
CA ALA A 629 16.42 7.65 -3.41
C ALA A 629 17.31 7.54 -2.18
N TYR A 630 18.22 6.56 -2.22
CA TYR A 630 19.16 6.27 -1.14
C TYR A 630 20.57 6.03 -1.66
N LEU A 631 21.58 6.51 -0.93
CA LEU A 631 22.95 6.06 -1.10
C LEU A 631 23.21 4.89 -0.14
N ILE A 632 23.73 3.79 -0.68
CA ILE A 632 23.89 2.52 0.01
C ILE A 632 25.38 2.14 0.00
N GLU A 633 25.95 1.93 1.17
CA GLU A 633 27.32 1.45 1.32
C GLU A 633 27.42 -0.06 1.02
N PRO A 634 28.62 -0.60 0.70
CA PRO A 634 28.81 -2.02 0.43
C PRO A 634 28.45 -2.96 1.58
N ASP A 635 28.40 -2.47 2.82
CA ASP A 635 27.95 -3.19 4.03
C ASP A 635 26.42 -3.12 4.22
N GLY A 636 25.69 -2.58 3.23
CA GLY A 636 24.24 -2.40 3.25
C GLY A 636 23.77 -1.16 4.00
N ARG A 637 24.67 -0.36 4.59
CA ARG A 637 24.29 0.82 5.36
C ARG A 637 23.80 1.96 4.48
N LEU A 638 22.66 2.53 4.82
CA LEU A 638 22.15 3.74 4.18
C LEU A 638 22.86 4.97 4.75
N THR A 639 23.40 5.83 3.88
CA THR A 639 24.16 7.02 4.30
C THR A 639 23.54 8.32 3.83
N MET A 640 22.79 8.31 2.72
CA MET A 640 22.00 9.45 2.25
C MET A 640 20.57 9.03 1.88
N SER A 641 19.62 9.92 2.11
CA SER A 641 18.18 9.75 1.87
C SER A 641 17.62 11.01 1.21
N ILE A 642 16.47 10.89 0.55
CA ILE A 642 15.72 12.04 0.03
C ILE A 642 15.35 13.03 1.15
N ASP A 643 15.50 14.33 0.87
CA ASP A 643 15.14 15.43 1.78
C ASP A 643 13.71 15.96 1.50
N PHE A 644 12.79 15.66 2.40
CA PHE A 644 11.41 16.16 2.42
C PHE A 644 11.27 17.53 3.11
N GLY A 645 12.36 18.05 3.67
CA GLY A 645 12.39 19.34 4.35
C GLY A 645 12.44 20.54 3.39
N ILE A 646 12.78 21.69 3.98
CA ILE A 646 12.78 23.00 3.31
C ILE A 646 13.85 23.06 2.20
N PHE A 647 14.97 22.35 2.36
CA PHE A 647 16.09 22.40 1.43
C PHE A 647 15.96 21.42 0.25
N GLY A 648 15.20 20.34 0.41
CA GLY A 648 14.87 19.38 -0.65
C GLY A 648 13.54 19.71 -1.33
N ILE A 649 12.52 18.88 -1.11
CA ILE A 649 11.18 19.02 -1.75
C ILE A 649 10.62 20.44 -1.65
N GLY A 650 10.75 21.09 -0.48
CA GLY A 650 10.26 22.45 -0.27
C GLY A 650 10.89 23.50 -1.18
N ARG A 651 12.08 23.22 -1.73
CA ARG A 651 12.83 24.11 -2.63
C ARG A 651 12.72 23.73 -4.10
N VAL A 652 12.78 22.43 -4.43
CA VAL A 652 12.70 21.96 -5.83
C VAL A 652 11.26 21.83 -6.36
N GLY A 653 10.25 22.08 -5.52
CA GLY A 653 8.86 22.24 -5.94
C GLY A 653 8.05 20.94 -5.95
N GLY A 654 8.25 20.06 -4.98
CA GLY A 654 7.55 18.76 -4.90
C GLY A 654 8.43 17.58 -5.33
N THR A 655 8.01 16.35 -5.01
CA THR A 655 8.52 15.15 -5.68
C THR A 655 8.15 15.08 -7.16
N GLY A 656 7.14 15.87 -7.58
CA GLY A 656 6.71 16.11 -8.96
C GLY A 656 6.22 14.84 -9.68
N GLY A 657 5.01 14.87 -10.22
CA GLY A 657 4.52 13.84 -11.13
C GLY A 657 5.56 13.53 -12.22
N VAL A 658 5.65 12.25 -12.59
CA VAL A 658 6.83 11.63 -13.20
C VAL A 658 7.29 12.28 -14.52
N SER A 659 6.41 13.01 -15.18
CA SER A 659 6.66 13.82 -16.37
C SER A 659 7.70 14.95 -16.19
N ALA A 660 8.03 15.35 -14.95
CA ALA A 660 9.03 16.38 -14.69
C ALA A 660 10.43 15.76 -14.44
N SER A 661 11.44 16.25 -15.16
CA SER A 661 12.86 15.99 -14.95
C SER A 661 13.42 16.63 -13.65
N THR A 662 12.60 16.68 -12.60
CA THR A 662 12.92 17.27 -11.30
C THR A 662 14.09 16.52 -10.64
N PRO A 663 15.10 17.26 -10.13
CA PRO A 663 16.19 16.66 -9.37
C PRO A 663 15.70 16.10 -8.04
N THR A 664 16.34 15.03 -7.58
CA THR A 664 16.10 14.44 -6.25
C THR A 664 17.22 14.89 -5.32
N VAL A 665 16.88 15.68 -4.31
CA VAL A 665 17.87 16.19 -3.34
C VAL A 665 18.04 15.17 -2.22
N LEU A 666 19.28 14.72 -2.02
CA LEU A 666 19.68 13.82 -0.95
C LEU A 666 20.41 14.58 0.16
N PHE A 667 20.36 14.06 1.38
CA PHE A 667 21.14 14.56 2.52
C PHE A 667 21.72 13.42 3.35
N PRO A 668 22.91 13.61 3.97
CA PRO A 668 23.45 12.66 4.94
C PRO A 668 22.56 12.57 6.17
N PHE A 669 22.27 11.34 6.62
CA PHE A 669 21.33 11.14 7.71
C PHE A 669 21.76 10.03 8.68
N LYS A 670 21.07 9.96 9.81
CA LYS A 670 21.09 8.83 10.73
C LYS A 670 19.70 8.22 10.80
N GLN A 671 19.66 6.90 10.72
CA GLN A 671 18.43 6.12 10.66
C GLN A 671 17.80 6.04 12.05
N LEU A 672 16.50 6.32 12.12
CA LEU A 672 15.66 6.10 13.30
C LEU A 672 14.54 5.14 12.90
N GLU A 673 14.54 3.94 13.48
CA GLU A 673 13.54 2.91 13.21
C GLU A 673 12.47 2.89 14.28
N VAL A 674 11.23 2.74 13.81
CA VAL A 674 10.03 2.58 14.63
C VAL A 674 9.37 1.28 14.22
N PHE A 675 9.26 0.36 15.16
CA PHE A 675 8.55 -0.91 14.99
C PHE A 675 7.16 -0.84 15.66
N GLU A 676 6.19 -1.50 15.04
CA GLU A 676 4.80 -1.67 15.50
C GLU A 676 4.08 -0.36 15.81
N THR A 677 3.79 0.41 14.75
CA THR A 677 2.91 1.58 14.81
C THR A 677 1.43 1.17 14.87
N LEU A 678 1.03 0.59 16.00
CA LEU A 678 -0.31 0.04 16.26
C LEU A 678 -1.21 1.03 17.04
N ASP A 679 -2.46 1.22 16.62
CA ASP A 679 -3.53 1.74 17.46
C ASP A 679 -4.39 0.59 17.98
N VAL A 680 -4.27 0.30 19.27
CA VAL A 680 -5.01 -0.81 19.91
C VAL A 680 -6.51 -0.54 19.93
N ARG A 681 -6.94 0.73 19.92
CA ARG A 681 -8.36 1.13 20.00
C ARG A 681 -9.12 0.80 18.71
N GLU A 682 -8.47 1.05 17.57
CA GLU A 682 -8.98 0.75 16.22
C GLU A 682 -8.58 -0.67 15.75
N MET A 683 -7.78 -1.41 16.55
CA MET A 683 -7.22 -2.71 16.20
C MET A 683 -6.51 -2.70 14.83
N GLY A 684 -5.81 -1.60 14.56
CA GLY A 684 -5.28 -1.29 13.23
C GLY A 684 -3.97 -0.53 13.28
N TYR A 685 -3.23 -0.61 12.19
CA TYR A 685 -1.98 0.10 11.99
C TYR A 685 -2.20 1.58 11.67
N VAL A 686 -1.27 2.44 12.11
CA VAL A 686 -1.40 3.90 11.98
C VAL A 686 -0.85 4.38 10.65
N GLY A 687 -1.69 4.96 9.80
CA GLY A 687 -1.32 5.35 8.42
C GLY A 687 -0.47 6.62 8.27
N GLY A 688 -0.39 7.48 9.29
CA GLY A 688 0.29 8.80 9.18
C GLY A 688 1.30 9.04 10.30
N ILE A 689 2.46 9.60 9.95
CA ILE A 689 3.49 10.07 10.88
C ILE A 689 3.74 11.56 10.63
N GLU A 690 3.48 12.38 11.65
CA GLU A 690 3.87 13.77 11.72
C GLU A 690 5.15 13.90 12.55
N LEU A 691 6.09 14.71 12.04
CA LEU A 691 7.37 14.94 12.68
C LEU A 691 7.46 16.39 13.14
N LEU A 692 7.87 16.55 14.39
CA LEU A 692 8.16 17.85 15.00
C LEU A 692 9.63 17.87 15.42
N ASP A 693 10.25 19.05 15.39
CA ASP A 693 11.55 19.27 16.01
C ASP A 693 11.44 19.35 17.55
N GLN A 694 12.59 19.51 18.21
CA GLN A 694 12.65 19.64 19.67
C GLN A 694 11.86 20.83 20.25
N ASN A 695 11.51 21.83 19.43
CA ASN A 695 10.77 23.04 19.78
C ASN A 695 9.32 23.00 19.31
N ASP A 696 8.80 21.82 18.93
CA ASP A 696 7.45 21.62 18.41
C ASP A 696 7.18 22.31 17.05
N GLY A 697 8.23 22.60 16.28
CA GLY A 697 8.17 23.16 14.92
C GLY A 697 8.39 22.12 13.82
N PHE A 698 8.21 22.49 12.55
CA PHE A 698 8.49 21.59 11.43
C PHE A 698 10.01 21.39 11.24
N PRO A 699 10.48 20.13 11.05
CA PRO A 699 11.90 19.86 10.87
C PRO A 699 12.45 20.44 9.57
N GLN A 700 13.66 21.01 9.62
CA GLN A 700 14.28 21.67 8.47
C GLN A 700 14.74 20.68 7.39
N ARG A 701 15.23 19.51 7.81
CA ARG A 701 15.66 18.40 6.97
C ARG A 701 15.19 17.10 7.59
N TRP A 702 14.53 16.30 6.79
CA TRP A 702 14.06 15.00 7.19
C TRP A 702 13.74 14.18 5.96
N GLY A 703 13.74 12.87 6.10
CA GLY A 703 13.12 11.96 5.15
C GLY A 703 12.45 10.87 5.95
N GLY A 704 11.67 10.03 5.29
CA GLY A 704 11.15 8.86 5.98
C GLY A 704 10.11 8.13 5.16
N LEU A 705 9.86 6.90 5.58
CA LEU A 705 8.88 6.04 4.95
C LEU A 705 8.27 5.15 6.01
N GLY A 706 6.96 4.93 5.92
CA GLY A 706 6.25 3.97 6.77
C GLY A 706 5.20 3.22 5.96
N ASN A 707 4.83 2.03 6.45
CA ASN A 707 3.76 1.21 5.86
C ASN A 707 2.65 0.92 6.87
N GLY A 708 2.53 1.74 7.91
CA GLY A 708 1.58 1.54 9.01
C GLY A 708 2.03 0.54 10.08
N ARG A 709 2.93 -0.41 9.78
CA ARG A 709 3.47 -1.34 10.78
C ARG A 709 4.87 -0.96 11.26
N VAL A 710 5.73 -0.57 10.32
CA VAL A 710 7.09 -0.10 10.61
C VAL A 710 7.32 1.23 9.90
N ALA A 711 8.21 2.04 10.46
CA ALA A 711 8.67 3.26 9.84
C ALA A 711 10.18 3.44 10.00
N MET A 712 10.78 4.04 8.98
CA MET A 712 12.17 4.46 8.96
C MET A 712 12.19 5.96 8.75
N ILE A 713 12.86 6.69 9.64
CA ILE A 713 12.99 8.14 9.58
C ILE A 713 14.45 8.49 9.39
N SER A 714 14.70 9.32 8.39
CA SER A 714 16.00 9.88 8.07
C SER A 714 16.17 11.21 8.82
N LEU A 715 17.06 11.22 9.81
CA LEU A 715 17.29 12.35 10.70
C LEU A 715 18.61 13.04 10.40
N ASP A 716 18.62 14.36 10.34
CA ASP A 716 19.87 15.14 10.32
C ASP A 716 20.61 14.96 11.66
N PRO A 717 21.90 14.58 11.67
CA PRO A 717 22.66 14.31 12.90
C PRO A 717 22.65 15.42 13.96
N MET A 718 22.32 16.66 13.58
CA MET A 718 22.30 17.80 14.49
C MET A 718 20.96 17.99 15.22
N TRP A 719 19.91 17.28 14.82
CA TRP A 719 18.54 17.55 15.26
C TRP A 719 17.96 16.41 16.09
N ARG A 720 16.96 16.75 16.91
CA ARG A 720 16.11 15.78 17.61
C ARG A 720 14.68 15.92 17.11
N LEU A 721 13.98 14.80 16.93
CA LEU A 721 12.60 14.79 16.47
C LEU A 721 11.66 14.14 17.48
N LYS A 722 10.49 14.75 17.62
CA LYS A 722 9.31 14.15 18.20
C LYS A 722 8.45 13.60 17.06
N LEU A 723 7.79 12.49 17.33
CA LEU A 723 7.05 11.75 16.33
C LEU A 723 5.65 11.53 16.85
N ILE A 724 4.67 11.95 16.05
CA ILE A 724 3.26 11.86 16.34
C ILE A 724 2.66 10.99 15.24
N ALA A 725 2.20 9.79 15.57
CA ALA A 725 1.52 8.94 14.61
C ALA A 725 0.00 8.99 14.87
N GLY A 726 -0.80 9.22 13.83
CA GLY A 726 -2.25 9.31 13.96
C GLY A 726 -3.01 9.54 12.66
N GLY A 727 -4.33 9.48 12.75
CA GLY A 727 -5.27 9.77 11.66
C GLY A 727 -5.80 11.21 11.70
N SER A 728 -6.81 11.51 10.88
CA SER A 728 -7.45 12.82 10.79
C SER A 728 -8.11 13.25 12.10
N GLY A 729 -7.34 13.85 13.00
CA GLY A 729 -7.79 14.55 14.22
C GLY A 729 -7.61 13.79 15.54
N GLU A 730 -7.27 12.50 15.52
CA GLU A 730 -6.98 11.73 16.74
C GLU A 730 -5.61 11.03 16.64
N PHE A 731 -4.75 11.26 17.64
CA PHE A 731 -3.42 10.67 17.71
C PHE A 731 -3.50 9.25 18.26
N ALA A 732 -2.73 8.34 17.67
CA ALA A 732 -2.67 6.94 18.02
C ALA A 732 -1.42 6.60 18.85
N LEU A 733 -0.27 7.19 18.49
CA LEU A 733 1.00 6.98 19.17
C LEU A 733 1.80 8.28 19.26
N LEU A 734 2.44 8.49 20.41
CA LEU A 734 3.28 9.66 20.68
C LEU A 734 4.67 9.21 21.11
N LEU A 735 5.68 9.52 20.31
CA LEU A 735 7.09 9.28 20.60
C LEU A 735 7.77 10.64 20.81
N LEU A 736 7.85 11.05 22.07
CA LEU A 736 8.26 12.38 22.48
C LEU A 736 9.56 12.38 23.30
N ASN A 737 9.99 11.23 23.83
CA ASN A 737 11.07 11.10 24.81
C ASN A 737 10.80 11.97 26.05
N THR A 738 9.71 11.67 26.76
CA THR A 738 9.27 12.43 27.93
C THR A 738 10.06 12.07 29.18
N SER A 739 10.05 12.99 30.14
CA SER A 739 10.55 12.78 31.50
C SER A 739 9.73 13.62 32.47
N GLN A 740 9.91 13.43 33.77
CA GLN A 740 9.24 14.26 34.77
C GLN A 740 9.63 15.74 34.68
N GLU A 741 10.86 16.04 34.27
CA GLU A 741 11.34 17.42 34.05
C GLU A 741 10.84 18.00 32.71
N HIS A 742 10.74 17.16 31.68
CA HIS A 742 10.30 17.54 30.35
C HIS A 742 9.10 16.68 29.89
N PRO A 743 7.89 16.94 30.41
CA PRO A 743 6.70 16.12 30.15
C PRO A 743 6.14 16.27 28.72
N THR A 744 6.51 17.33 28.01
CA THR A 744 6.21 17.52 26.57
C THR A 744 7.28 16.92 25.65
N GLY A 745 8.29 16.26 26.24
CA GLY A 745 9.33 15.57 25.51
C GLY A 745 10.46 16.45 24.98
N THR A 746 11.60 15.82 24.75
CA THR A 746 12.82 16.44 24.18
C THR A 746 13.14 15.94 22.78
N GLY A 747 12.32 15.04 22.24
CA GLY A 747 12.57 14.34 20.98
C GLY A 747 13.70 13.32 21.06
N PHE A 748 13.81 12.48 20.03
CA PHE A 748 14.88 11.50 19.86
C PHE A 748 15.97 12.08 18.96
N GLY A 749 17.22 12.03 19.44
CA GLY A 749 18.39 12.34 18.62
C GLY A 749 18.89 11.11 17.84
N PRO A 750 19.92 11.30 17.00
CA PRO A 750 20.53 10.20 16.26
C PRO A 750 21.25 9.24 17.24
N GLN A 751 20.68 8.04 17.43
CA GLN A 751 21.28 6.98 18.25
C GLN A 751 22.51 6.37 17.54
N PRO A 752 23.52 5.85 18.28
CA PRO A 752 24.70 5.20 17.70
C PRO A 752 24.35 3.99 16.80
N GLU A 753 23.28 3.28 17.13
CA GLU A 753 22.78 2.09 16.43
C GLU A 753 21.24 2.11 16.30
N GLY A 754 20.73 2.93 15.37
CA GLY A 754 19.60 2.64 14.46
C GLY A 754 18.16 2.46 14.97
N CYS A 755 17.90 2.07 16.21
CA CYS A 755 16.56 1.70 16.67
C CYS A 755 16.15 2.50 17.91
N ILE A 756 14.88 2.90 18.02
CA ILE A 756 14.26 3.13 19.34
C ILE A 756 13.95 1.72 19.88
N PRO A 757 14.72 1.17 20.82
CA PRO A 757 14.42 -0.15 21.34
C PRO A 757 13.02 -0.09 21.94
N THR A 758 12.17 -1.07 21.63
CA THR A 758 10.79 -1.12 22.15
C THR A 758 9.98 0.16 21.87
N SER A 759 9.98 0.66 20.63
CA SER A 759 9.25 1.87 20.20
C SER A 759 7.81 1.95 20.71
N PHE A 760 7.05 0.86 20.64
CA PHE A 760 5.69 0.84 21.16
C PHE A 760 5.63 1.02 22.69
N PHE A 761 6.55 0.40 23.45
CA PHE A 761 6.64 0.62 24.91
C PHE A 761 6.98 2.07 25.25
N GLN A 762 7.96 2.64 24.53
CA GLN A 762 8.34 4.04 24.70
C GLN A 762 7.17 4.97 24.38
N ALA A 763 6.40 4.68 23.33
CA ALA A 763 5.24 5.50 22.95
C ALA A 763 4.16 5.50 24.05
N VAL A 764 3.87 4.34 24.64
CA VAL A 764 2.91 4.25 25.75
C VAL A 764 3.42 4.99 26.99
N GLN A 765 4.71 4.87 27.32
CA GLN A 765 5.32 5.64 28.41
C GLN A 765 5.24 7.15 28.18
N ASP A 766 5.59 7.60 26.98
CA ASP A 766 5.57 9.01 26.60
C ASP A 766 4.16 9.60 26.70
N GLN A 767 3.18 8.86 26.18
CA GLN A 767 1.78 9.23 26.19
C GLN A 767 1.19 9.26 27.61
N GLU A 768 1.54 8.28 28.43
CA GLU A 768 1.10 8.19 29.83
C GLU A 768 1.63 9.39 30.64
N CYS A 769 2.93 9.70 30.51
CA CYS A 769 3.53 10.86 31.17
C CYS A 769 2.88 12.19 30.73
N LEU A 770 2.64 12.37 29.42
CA LEU A 770 2.00 13.58 28.90
C LEU A 770 0.56 13.73 29.41
N VAL A 771 -0.20 12.64 29.42
CA VAL A 771 -1.59 12.61 29.89
C VAL A 771 -1.67 12.90 31.39
N GLN A 772 -0.79 12.31 32.21
CA GLN A 772 -0.68 12.64 33.63
C GLN A 772 -0.40 14.12 33.84
N PHE A 773 0.61 14.67 33.16
CA PHE A 773 0.99 16.08 33.28
C PHE A 773 -0.18 17.02 32.94
N ARG A 774 -0.88 16.77 31.83
CA ARG A 774 -2.02 17.60 31.41
C ARG A 774 -3.21 17.46 32.36
N ARG A 775 -3.51 16.26 32.86
CA ARG A 775 -4.52 16.04 33.90
C ARG A 775 -4.18 16.82 35.16
N ASP A 776 -2.94 16.76 35.62
CA ASP A 776 -2.52 17.43 36.85
C ASP A 776 -2.60 18.96 36.70
N ARG A 777 -2.29 19.50 35.52
CA ARG A 777 -2.53 20.92 35.20
C ARG A 777 -4.01 21.28 35.26
N LEU A 778 -4.91 20.46 34.69
CA LEU A 778 -6.36 20.70 34.81
C LEU A 778 -6.82 20.67 36.29
N ARG A 779 -6.31 19.73 37.09
CA ARG A 779 -6.61 19.64 38.53
C ARG A 779 -6.15 20.88 39.30
N GLN A 780 -4.98 21.42 38.96
CA GLN A 780 -4.46 22.67 39.55
C GLN A 780 -5.37 23.86 39.21
N CYS A 781 -5.97 23.89 38.02
CA CYS A 781 -6.95 24.89 37.61
C CYS A 781 -8.37 24.63 38.17
N GLY A 782 -8.57 23.61 39.02
CA GLY A 782 -9.87 23.28 39.61
C GLY A 782 -10.82 22.49 38.69
N ILE A 783 -10.36 22.03 37.52
CA ILE A 783 -11.16 21.27 36.56
C ILE A 783 -10.95 19.78 36.81
N ARG A 784 -12.01 19.05 37.20
CA ARG A 784 -11.95 17.61 37.51
C ARG A 784 -13.05 16.84 36.79
N TYR A 785 -12.66 15.72 36.18
CA TYR A 785 -13.56 14.79 35.51
C TYR A 785 -13.27 13.38 36.03
N PRO A 786 -14.11 12.81 36.90
CA PRO A 786 -13.85 11.50 37.54
C PRO A 786 -13.59 10.37 36.55
N PHE A 787 -14.25 10.40 35.39
CA PHE A 787 -14.02 9.43 34.32
C PHE A 787 -12.62 9.52 33.71
N ILE A 788 -12.14 10.74 33.45
CA ILE A 788 -10.77 10.94 32.94
C ILE A 788 -9.77 10.53 34.00
N ASP A 789 -9.99 10.94 35.26
CA ASP A 789 -9.12 10.59 36.39
C ASP A 789 -8.96 9.07 36.54
N ASP A 790 -10.06 8.31 36.53
CA ASP A 790 -10.06 6.84 36.60
C ASP A 790 -9.30 6.19 35.44
N MET A 791 -9.46 6.72 34.22
CA MET A 791 -8.77 6.20 33.03
C MET A 791 -7.27 6.41 33.12
N VAL A 792 -6.82 7.59 33.54
CA VAL A 792 -5.40 7.93 33.68
C VAL A 792 -4.76 7.11 34.80
N ASP A 793 -5.41 6.99 35.97
CA ASP A 793 -4.88 6.23 37.10
C ASP A 793 -4.76 4.72 36.77
N LYS A 794 -5.74 4.15 36.06
CA LYS A 794 -5.67 2.75 35.59
C LYS A 794 -4.65 2.55 34.47
N ALA A 795 -4.44 3.55 33.62
CA ALA A 795 -3.38 3.50 32.60
C ALA A 795 -1.99 3.43 33.26
N ALA A 796 -1.74 4.29 34.26
CA ALA A 796 -0.51 4.31 35.04
C ALA A 796 -0.25 2.96 35.73
N ALA A 797 -1.28 2.38 36.36
CA ALA A 797 -1.18 1.08 37.02
C ALA A 797 -0.86 -0.05 36.02
N SER A 798 -1.54 -0.07 34.87
CA SER A 798 -1.32 -1.08 33.82
C SER A 798 0.08 -0.97 33.22
N LEU A 799 0.56 0.25 32.96
CA LEU A 799 1.93 0.48 32.47
C LEU A 799 2.98 0.00 33.47
N LYS A 800 2.77 0.25 34.77
CA LYS A 800 3.66 -0.25 35.82
C LYS A 800 3.73 -1.78 35.83
N GLU A 801 2.58 -2.46 35.78
CA GLU A 801 2.53 -3.93 35.68
C GLU A 801 3.22 -4.45 34.41
N ALA A 802 3.02 -3.77 33.27
CA ALA A 802 3.68 -4.13 32.00
C ALA A 802 5.21 -4.07 32.12
N LEU A 803 5.75 -3.01 32.73
CA LEU A 803 7.19 -2.83 32.93
C LEU A 803 7.77 -3.87 33.91
N ASP A 804 7.02 -4.25 34.93
CA ASP A 804 7.45 -5.28 35.87
C ASP A 804 7.44 -6.68 35.23
N HIS A 805 6.46 -6.99 34.37
CA HIS A 805 6.47 -8.21 33.56
C HIS A 805 7.61 -8.23 32.53
N LEU A 806 7.91 -7.09 31.91
CA LEU A 806 9.04 -6.97 30.97
C LEU A 806 10.38 -7.25 31.65
N LYS A 807 10.59 -6.73 32.88
CA LYS A 807 11.78 -7.05 33.71
C LYS A 807 11.88 -8.54 34.03
N GLN A 808 10.76 -9.23 34.16
CA GLN A 808 10.68 -10.68 34.39
C GLN A 808 10.77 -11.51 33.10
N HIS A 809 10.96 -10.88 31.93
CA HIS A 809 10.92 -11.54 30.63
C HIS A 809 9.59 -12.25 30.32
N LYS A 810 8.47 -11.78 30.88
CA LYS A 810 7.11 -12.27 30.58
C LYS A 810 6.47 -11.36 29.53
N TYR A 811 6.88 -11.52 28.27
CA TYR A 811 6.53 -10.65 27.17
C TYR A 811 5.05 -10.71 26.81
N SER A 812 4.42 -11.89 26.85
CA SER A 812 2.98 -12.04 26.58
C SER A 812 2.13 -11.19 27.53
N LEU A 813 2.37 -11.33 28.84
CA LEU A 813 1.69 -10.56 29.88
C LEU A 813 2.07 -9.07 29.87
N ALA A 814 3.33 -8.74 29.56
CA ALA A 814 3.78 -7.36 29.42
C ALA A 814 3.02 -6.65 28.29
N MET A 815 2.92 -7.28 27.11
CA MET A 815 2.21 -6.71 25.95
C MET A 815 0.72 -6.54 26.23
N ARG A 816 0.07 -7.50 26.90
CA ARG A 816 -1.33 -7.37 27.33
C ARG A 816 -1.56 -6.12 28.19
N ARG A 817 -0.74 -5.95 29.23
CA ARG A 817 -0.85 -4.78 30.13
C ARG A 817 -0.49 -3.47 29.45
N LEU A 818 0.40 -3.53 28.47
CA LEU A 818 0.76 -2.38 27.65
C LEU A 818 -0.38 -1.96 26.72
N PHE A 819 -1.09 -2.92 26.11
CA PHE A 819 -2.30 -2.66 25.32
C PHE A 819 -3.42 -2.06 26.17
N ASP A 820 -3.61 -2.56 27.40
CA ASP A 820 -4.53 -1.96 28.37
C ASP A 820 -4.16 -0.49 28.68
N ALA A 821 -2.87 -0.21 28.91
CA ALA A 821 -2.37 1.13 29.18
C ALA A 821 -2.55 2.08 27.97
N ASN A 822 -2.17 1.62 26.77
CA ASN A 822 -2.31 2.38 25.53
C ASN A 822 -3.78 2.73 25.25
N THR A 823 -4.69 1.77 25.36
CA THR A 823 -6.12 1.96 25.14
C THR A 823 -6.68 3.04 26.08
N ARG A 824 -6.32 2.98 27.36
CA ARG A 824 -6.82 3.91 28.37
C ARG A 824 -6.23 5.32 28.20
N ALA A 825 -4.91 5.42 28.06
CA ALA A 825 -4.22 6.69 27.84
C ALA A 825 -4.65 7.35 26.51
N GLY A 826 -4.80 6.55 25.45
CA GLY A 826 -5.27 6.97 24.14
C GLY A 826 -6.71 7.45 24.15
N THR A 827 -7.57 6.86 24.97
CA THR A 827 -8.94 7.35 25.16
C THR A 827 -8.96 8.63 26.00
N ALA A 828 -8.10 8.75 27.02
CA ALA A 828 -8.06 9.91 27.91
C ALA A 828 -7.50 11.18 27.23
N TYR A 829 -6.50 11.02 26.36
CA TYR A 829 -5.83 12.14 25.70
C TYR A 829 -6.78 13.09 24.92
N PRO A 830 -7.60 12.63 23.95
CA PRO A 830 -8.47 13.51 23.20
C PRO A 830 -9.54 14.15 24.08
N LEU A 831 -10.01 13.45 25.12
CA LEU A 831 -10.94 14.02 26.11
C LEU A 831 -10.30 15.18 26.88
N ILE A 832 -9.06 15.03 27.35
CA ILE A 832 -8.31 16.10 28.02
C ILE A 832 -8.08 17.28 27.06
N TRP A 833 -7.68 16.99 25.82
CA TRP A 833 -7.47 18.01 24.79
C TRP A 833 -8.74 18.81 24.49
N ASN A 834 -9.88 18.13 24.34
CA ASN A 834 -11.17 18.77 24.12
C ASN A 834 -11.54 19.65 25.32
N VAL A 835 -11.38 19.17 26.56
CA VAL A 835 -11.62 19.98 27.77
C VAL A 835 -10.73 21.23 27.80
N MET A 836 -9.44 21.09 27.52
CA MET A 836 -8.51 22.23 27.48
C MET A 836 -8.93 23.23 26.39
N THR A 837 -9.25 22.73 25.20
CA THR A 837 -9.59 23.54 24.03
C THR A 837 -10.95 24.23 24.20
N ASP A 838 -11.95 23.55 24.73
CA ASP A 838 -13.26 24.12 25.08
C ASP A 838 -13.13 25.22 26.12
N THR A 839 -12.22 25.05 27.09
CA THR A 839 -11.91 26.10 28.07
C THR A 839 -11.31 27.34 27.40
N ILE A 840 -10.44 27.16 26.38
CA ILE A 840 -9.85 28.26 25.61
C ILE A 840 -10.88 28.90 24.67
N TYR A 841 -11.70 28.14 23.96
CA TYR A 841 -12.75 28.67 23.08
C TYR A 841 -13.86 29.37 23.85
N GLY A 842 -14.20 28.87 25.05
CA GLY A 842 -15.06 29.58 25.99
C GLY A 842 -14.54 30.98 26.31
N LEU A 843 -13.22 31.13 26.51
CA LEU A 843 -12.59 32.42 26.74
C LEU A 843 -12.73 33.36 25.53
N ILE A 844 -12.56 32.86 24.30
CA ILE A 844 -12.75 33.66 23.07
C ILE A 844 -14.19 34.19 22.98
N LEU A 845 -15.19 33.34 23.27
CA LEU A 845 -16.60 33.73 23.27
C LEU A 845 -16.91 34.79 24.33
N VAL A 846 -16.36 34.64 25.55
CA VAL A 846 -16.49 35.66 26.60
C VAL A 846 -15.87 36.98 26.13
N PHE A 847 -14.68 36.98 25.53
CA PHE A 847 -14.06 38.21 25.02
C PHE A 847 -14.86 38.88 23.91
N MET A 848 -15.48 38.10 23.03
CA MET A 848 -16.38 38.62 22.00
C MET A 848 -17.57 39.39 22.61
N LEU A 849 -18.05 38.98 23.78
CA LEU A 849 -19.10 39.67 24.54
C LEU A 849 -18.57 40.87 25.35
N VAL A 850 -17.33 40.82 25.83
CA VAL A 850 -16.71 41.90 26.61
C VAL A 850 -16.52 43.17 25.76
N VAL A 851 -16.23 43.05 24.46
CA VAL A 851 -16.08 44.21 23.56
C VAL A 851 -17.36 45.08 23.50
N PRO A 852 -18.54 44.57 23.09
CA PRO A 852 -19.77 45.37 23.09
C PRO A 852 -20.20 45.74 24.51
N PHE A 853 -19.99 44.87 25.50
CA PHE A 853 -20.30 45.19 26.90
C PHE A 853 -19.50 46.39 27.41
N SER A 854 -18.23 46.53 27.04
CA SER A 854 -17.39 47.68 27.42
C SER A 854 -17.92 49.00 26.84
N ILE A 855 -18.45 48.97 25.60
CA ILE A 855 -19.11 50.11 24.97
C ILE A 855 -20.40 50.48 25.70
N PHE A 856 -21.20 49.50 26.11
CA PHE A 856 -22.45 49.73 26.83
C PHE A 856 -22.21 50.19 28.27
N LEU A 857 -21.22 49.63 28.95
CA LEU A 857 -20.85 50.00 30.31
C LEU A 857 -20.30 51.44 30.36
N GLU A 858 -19.51 51.85 29.36
CA GLU A 858 -19.09 53.25 29.22
C GLU A 858 -20.30 54.19 29.14
N ARG A 859 -21.28 53.85 28.30
CA ARG A 859 -22.51 54.64 28.15
C ARG A 859 -23.36 54.68 29.42
N LEU A 860 -23.38 53.59 30.19
CA LEU A 860 -24.15 53.50 31.43
C LEU A 860 -23.49 54.28 32.58
N LEU A 861 -22.16 54.18 32.74
CA LEU A 861 -21.43 54.78 33.86
C LEU A 861 -21.04 56.25 33.61
N PHE A 862 -20.40 56.54 32.47
CA PHE A 862 -19.79 57.85 32.19
C PHE A 862 -20.61 58.65 31.17
N GLY A 863 -20.97 58.03 30.03
CA GLY A 863 -21.67 58.67 28.91
C GLY A 863 -20.92 59.88 28.35
N ILE A 864 -19.66 59.67 27.97
CA ILE A 864 -18.75 60.70 27.48
C ILE A 864 -19.12 61.08 26.04
N ILE A 865 -19.25 62.39 25.78
CA ILE A 865 -19.65 62.91 24.46
C ILE A 865 -18.43 63.01 23.52
N VAL A 866 -17.25 63.34 24.06
CA VAL A 866 -16.01 63.51 23.29
C VAL A 866 -15.45 62.16 22.85
N LEU A 867 -15.36 61.92 21.53
CA LEU A 867 -14.98 60.64 20.95
C LEU A 867 -13.64 60.11 21.49
N GLN A 868 -12.60 60.93 21.56
CA GLN A 868 -11.27 60.51 22.04
C GLN A 868 -11.30 60.01 23.48
N ARG A 869 -11.94 60.76 24.38
CA ARG A 869 -12.07 60.38 25.80
C ARG A 869 -13.00 59.17 25.97
N ARG A 870 -14.00 59.04 25.10
CA ARG A 870 -14.91 57.89 25.06
C ARG A 870 -14.17 56.62 24.66
N LEU A 871 -13.39 56.65 23.58
CA LEU A 871 -12.58 55.51 23.15
C LEU A 871 -11.59 55.07 24.23
N LEU A 872 -10.96 56.04 24.91
CA LEU A 872 -10.05 55.76 26.02
C LEU A 872 -10.76 55.14 27.23
N ALA A 873 -11.99 55.58 27.54
CA ALA A 873 -12.81 54.99 28.60
C ALA A 873 -13.29 53.56 28.26
N VAL A 874 -13.72 53.30 27.02
CA VAL A 874 -14.07 51.95 26.55
C VAL A 874 -12.85 51.03 26.62
N LEU A 875 -11.68 51.50 26.17
CA LEU A 875 -10.43 50.73 26.25
C LEU A 875 -10.04 50.44 27.71
N GLY A 876 -10.15 51.44 28.60
CA GLY A 876 -9.87 51.26 30.03
C GLY A 876 -10.81 50.26 30.71
N ILE A 877 -12.12 50.31 30.40
CA ILE A 877 -13.11 49.34 30.87
C ILE A 877 -12.78 47.94 30.34
N PHE A 878 -12.48 47.83 29.05
CA PHE A 878 -12.11 46.57 28.43
C PHE A 878 -10.89 45.95 29.12
N VAL A 879 -9.79 46.70 29.26
CA VAL A 879 -8.57 46.23 29.94
C VAL A 879 -8.85 45.83 31.39
N CYS A 880 -9.66 46.59 32.13
CA CYS A 880 -10.05 46.24 33.50
C CYS A 880 -10.82 44.90 33.56
N LEU A 881 -11.79 44.71 32.67
CA LEU A 881 -12.53 43.46 32.56
C LEU A 881 -11.63 42.30 32.12
N CYS A 882 -10.65 42.54 31.24
CA CYS A 882 -9.64 41.54 30.89
C CYS A 882 -8.82 41.11 32.11
N LEU A 883 -8.39 42.05 32.96
CA LEU A 883 -7.63 41.75 34.18
C LEU A 883 -8.48 40.95 35.18
N ILE A 884 -9.75 41.30 35.36
CA ILE A 884 -10.67 40.55 36.21
C ILE A 884 -10.86 39.12 35.68
N LEU A 885 -11.11 38.97 34.38
CA LEU A 885 -11.25 37.66 33.74
C LEU A 885 -9.94 36.85 33.82
N SER A 886 -8.78 37.50 33.73
CA SER A 886 -7.49 36.82 33.87
C SER A 886 -7.26 36.20 35.24
N ALA A 887 -7.89 36.75 36.29
CA ALA A 887 -7.82 36.21 37.64
C ALA A 887 -8.90 35.16 37.94
N LEU A 888 -10.04 35.18 37.23
CA LEU A 888 -11.21 34.34 37.54
C LEU A 888 -11.42 33.18 36.57
N HIS A 889 -10.97 33.31 35.32
CA HIS A 889 -11.27 32.34 34.26
C HIS A 889 -10.10 31.35 34.08
N PRO A 890 -10.30 30.03 34.28
CA PRO A 890 -9.21 29.04 34.26
C PRO A 890 -8.53 28.91 32.88
N GLY A 891 -9.21 29.33 31.81
CA GLY A 891 -8.64 29.35 30.45
C GLY A 891 -7.34 30.15 30.31
N PHE A 892 -7.06 31.13 31.19
CA PHE A 892 -5.78 31.85 31.18
C PHE A 892 -4.62 30.98 31.72
N ASP A 893 -4.88 30.10 32.69
CA ASP A 893 -3.85 29.21 33.22
C ASP A 893 -3.64 27.96 32.34
N VAL A 894 -4.69 27.57 31.60
CA VAL A 894 -4.66 26.43 30.67
C VAL A 894 -3.93 26.77 29.37
N ALA A 895 -4.06 28.00 28.85
CA ALA A 895 -3.42 28.40 27.60
C ALA A 895 -1.88 28.49 27.73
N THR A 896 -1.15 28.11 26.69
CA THR A 896 0.32 28.24 26.63
C THR A 896 0.76 29.70 26.64
N SER A 897 0.02 30.56 25.92
CA SER A 897 0.29 32.00 25.76
C SER A 897 -0.99 32.80 26.00
N PRO A 898 -1.45 32.91 27.25
CA PRO A 898 -2.77 33.46 27.56
C PRO A 898 -2.96 34.92 27.15
N TYR A 899 -1.88 35.69 27.07
CA TYR A 899 -1.91 37.11 26.72
C TYR A 899 -2.16 37.38 25.23
N LEU A 900 -1.95 36.40 24.34
CA LEU A 900 -2.20 36.58 22.90
C LEU A 900 -3.70 36.75 22.60
N ILE A 901 -4.57 36.08 23.36
CA ILE A 901 -6.02 36.17 23.20
C ILE A 901 -6.53 37.60 23.45
N PRO A 902 -6.33 38.22 24.63
CA PRO A 902 -6.77 39.59 24.86
C PRO A 902 -6.05 40.58 23.93
N LEU A 903 -4.76 40.37 23.62
CA LEU A 903 -4.03 41.22 22.66
C LEU A 903 -4.71 41.21 21.28
N GLY A 904 -5.10 40.04 20.78
CA GLY A 904 -5.84 39.91 19.52
C GLY A 904 -7.16 40.67 19.53
N PHE A 905 -7.93 40.60 20.63
CA PHE A 905 -9.16 41.37 20.78
C PHE A 905 -8.93 42.89 20.92
N VAL A 906 -7.83 43.32 21.52
CA VAL A 906 -7.41 44.73 21.53
C VAL A 906 -7.13 45.20 20.10
N ILE A 907 -6.33 44.45 19.35
CA ILE A 907 -6.00 44.77 17.94
C ILE A 907 -7.27 44.80 17.10
N LEU A 908 -8.13 43.78 17.21
CA LEU A 908 -9.41 43.72 16.49
C LEU A 908 -10.31 44.92 16.83
N SER A 909 -10.39 45.29 18.11
CA SER A 909 -11.19 46.44 18.55
C SER A 909 -10.64 47.76 17.98
N LEU A 910 -9.32 47.94 18.00
CA LEU A 910 -8.65 49.11 17.40
C LEU A 910 -8.90 49.19 15.90
N VAL A 911 -8.76 48.06 15.18
CA VAL A 911 -9.05 47.98 13.75
C VAL A 911 -10.50 48.32 13.46
N LEU A 912 -11.46 47.80 14.25
CA LEU A 912 -12.88 48.10 14.08
C LEU A 912 -13.17 49.59 14.30
N ILE A 913 -12.59 50.21 15.33
CA ILE A 913 -12.72 51.65 15.59
C ILE A 913 -12.20 52.45 14.40
N VAL A 914 -10.98 52.16 13.92
CA VAL A 914 -10.38 52.85 12.77
C VAL A 914 -11.24 52.67 11.51
N LEU A 915 -11.75 51.47 11.25
CA LEU A 915 -12.63 51.18 10.13
C LEU A 915 -13.94 51.99 10.21
N THR A 916 -14.58 52.06 11.39
CA THR A 916 -15.80 52.88 11.56
C THR A 916 -15.52 54.37 11.38
N MET A 917 -14.38 54.87 11.85
CA MET A 917 -13.98 56.26 11.63
C MET A 917 -13.73 56.54 10.14
N MET A 918 -13.10 55.59 9.45
CA MET A 918 -12.82 55.68 8.02
C MET A 918 -14.11 55.66 7.18
N LEU A 919 -15.02 54.71 7.46
CA LEU A 919 -16.34 54.67 6.82
C LEU A 919 -17.16 55.92 7.11
N SER A 920 -17.15 56.42 8.35
CA SER A 920 -17.84 57.67 8.69
C SER A 920 -17.28 58.88 7.93
N LYS A 921 -15.96 58.95 7.71
CA LYS A 921 -15.36 59.99 6.87
C LYS A 921 -15.67 59.79 5.39
N PHE A 922 -15.67 58.55 4.92
CA PHE A 922 -16.06 58.21 3.55
C PHE A 922 -17.51 58.62 3.28
N ASP A 923 -18.44 58.28 4.17
CA ASP A 923 -19.84 58.71 4.09
C ASP A 923 -19.96 60.24 4.07
N GLN A 924 -19.18 60.95 4.90
CA GLN A 924 -19.13 62.42 4.87
C GLN A 924 -18.65 62.97 3.52
N GLN A 925 -17.64 62.34 2.91
CA GLN A 925 -17.11 62.74 1.60
C GLN A 925 -18.06 62.36 0.45
N VAL A 926 -18.71 61.21 0.52
CA VAL A 926 -19.72 60.76 -0.45
C VAL A 926 -20.98 61.62 -0.36
N ALA A 927 -21.40 62.01 0.85
CA ALA A 927 -22.48 62.98 1.03
C ALA A 927 -22.12 64.33 0.43
N ALA A 928 -20.88 64.81 0.67
CA ALA A 928 -20.39 66.05 0.06
C ALA A 928 -20.29 65.98 -1.48
N LEU A 929 -20.04 64.80 -2.05
CA LEU A 929 -20.03 64.56 -3.50
C LEU A 929 -21.45 64.44 -4.09
N HIS A 930 -22.41 63.84 -3.38
CA HIS A 930 -23.80 63.72 -3.81
C HIS A 930 -24.60 65.03 -3.72
N ASP A 931 -24.19 65.97 -2.86
CA ASP A 931 -24.78 67.33 -2.77
C ASP A 931 -24.66 68.12 -4.10
N VAL A 932 -23.82 67.68 -5.04
CA VAL A 932 -23.67 68.30 -6.37
C VAL A 932 -24.63 67.71 -7.42
N ALA A 933 -25.31 66.57 -7.17
CA ALA A 933 -26.06 65.87 -8.23
C ALA A 933 -27.53 65.49 -7.96
N ALA A 934 -28.10 65.59 -6.74
CA ALA A 934 -29.55 65.33 -6.57
C ALA A 934 -30.20 65.95 -5.33
N ARG A 935 -30.98 67.03 -5.54
CA ARG A 935 -32.06 67.44 -4.63
C ARG A 935 -33.25 66.50 -4.78
N VAL A 936 -33.32 65.41 -4.00
CA VAL A 936 -34.59 64.76 -3.62
C VAL A 936 -34.43 64.11 -2.25
N HIS A 937 -35.34 64.42 -1.33
CA HIS A 937 -35.42 63.79 -0.01
C HIS A 937 -35.64 62.28 -0.10
N HIS A 938 -34.69 61.51 0.43
CA HIS A 938 -34.99 60.30 1.20
C HIS A 938 -34.12 60.32 2.45
N GLN A 939 -34.72 60.77 3.56
CA GLN A 939 -34.30 60.33 4.90
C GLN A 939 -34.67 58.85 5.03
N ASP A 940 -33.90 57.99 4.39
CA ASP A 940 -33.80 56.63 4.87
C ASP A 940 -32.92 56.72 6.11
N VAL A 941 -33.56 56.96 7.26
CA VAL A 941 -32.90 56.74 8.55
C VAL A 941 -32.39 55.31 8.48
N ASN A 942 -31.07 55.17 8.37
CA ASN A 942 -30.43 53.87 8.37
C ASN A 942 -31.04 53.08 9.54
N ARG A 943 -31.72 51.97 9.25
CA ARG A 943 -32.46 51.21 10.27
C ARG A 943 -31.57 50.88 11.48
N VAL A 944 -30.27 50.71 11.21
CA VAL A 944 -29.21 50.54 12.21
C VAL A 944 -28.99 51.82 13.04
N GLY A 945 -28.97 52.99 12.42
CA GLY A 945 -28.88 54.30 13.09
C GLY A 945 -30.08 54.63 13.97
N ALA A 946 -31.31 54.34 13.52
CA ALA A 946 -32.53 54.49 14.33
C ALA A 946 -32.52 53.59 15.56
N ALA A 947 -32.17 52.31 15.37
CA ALA A 947 -32.04 51.34 16.44
C ALA A 947 -30.97 51.79 17.46
N TRP A 948 -29.83 52.30 16.98
CA TRP A 948 -28.75 52.81 17.84
C TRP A 948 -29.17 54.04 18.66
N ALA A 949 -29.97 54.94 18.08
CA ALA A 949 -30.53 56.09 18.77
C ALA A 949 -31.52 55.68 19.87
N ALA A 950 -32.45 54.77 19.55
CA ALA A 950 -33.40 54.22 20.53
C ALA A 950 -32.69 53.50 21.68
N PHE A 951 -31.65 52.73 21.36
CA PHE A 951 -30.83 52.02 22.34
C PHE A 951 -30.01 52.98 23.21
N SER A 952 -29.41 54.02 22.63
CA SER A 952 -28.70 55.08 23.36
C SER A 952 -29.63 55.84 24.31
N LEU A 953 -30.87 56.09 23.88
CA LEU A 953 -31.90 56.74 24.71
C LEU A 953 -32.33 55.82 25.87
N GLY A 954 -32.43 54.51 25.61
CA GLY A 954 -32.70 53.48 26.63
C GLY A 954 -31.63 53.46 27.73
N ILE A 955 -30.35 53.41 27.37
CA ILE A 955 -29.25 53.48 28.35
C ILE A 955 -29.26 54.81 29.11
N GLY A 956 -29.55 55.92 28.41
CA GLY A 956 -29.69 57.25 29.03
C GLY A 956 -30.75 57.29 30.13
N ASN A 957 -31.88 56.61 29.93
CA ASN A 957 -32.95 56.48 30.93
C ASN A 957 -32.56 55.56 32.10
N MET A 958 -31.80 54.49 31.85
CA MET A 958 -31.25 53.63 32.92
C MET A 958 -30.28 54.39 33.84
N ARG A 959 -29.44 55.27 33.27
CA ARG A 959 -28.51 56.12 34.04
C ARG A 959 -29.22 57.14 34.92
N ARG A 960 -30.36 57.68 34.48
CA ARG A 960 -31.16 58.65 35.26
C ARG A 960 -31.84 58.03 36.49
N ARG A 961 -32.23 56.75 36.45
CA ARG A 961 -32.96 56.04 37.53
C ARG A 961 -32.05 55.03 38.25
N LYS A 962 -31.01 55.53 38.93
CA LYS A 962 -29.91 54.74 39.51
C LYS A 962 -30.35 53.59 40.43
N THR A 963 -31.30 53.83 41.34
CA THR A 963 -31.78 52.82 42.31
C THR A 963 -32.47 51.64 41.63
N ARG A 964 -33.40 51.93 40.71
CA ARG A 964 -34.12 50.90 39.95
C ARG A 964 -33.16 50.09 39.09
N THR A 965 -32.24 50.76 38.39
CA THR A 965 -31.24 50.09 37.53
C THR A 965 -30.31 49.19 38.34
N ALA A 966 -29.84 49.65 39.50
CA ALA A 966 -29.02 48.84 40.40
C ALA A 966 -29.78 47.60 40.91
N LEU A 967 -31.03 47.77 41.37
CA LEU A 967 -31.84 46.67 41.85
C LEU A 967 -32.11 45.64 40.73
N THR A 968 -32.44 46.09 39.52
CA THR A 968 -32.64 45.18 38.37
C THR A 968 -31.36 44.44 37.96
N LEU A 969 -30.21 45.11 38.01
CA LEU A 969 -28.93 44.50 37.69
C LEU A 969 -28.56 43.43 38.72
N VAL A 970 -28.71 43.74 40.02
CA VAL A 970 -28.47 42.78 41.10
C VAL A 970 -29.38 41.57 40.97
N THR A 971 -30.68 41.77 40.70
CA THR A 971 -31.61 40.66 40.49
C THR A 971 -31.22 39.79 39.30
N LEU A 972 -30.86 40.40 38.16
CA LEU A 972 -30.43 39.64 36.98
C LEU A 972 -29.14 38.85 37.26
N VAL A 973 -28.17 39.46 37.95
CA VAL A 973 -26.92 38.81 38.34
C VAL A 973 -27.19 37.64 39.29
N LEU A 974 -28.04 37.82 40.30
CA LEU A 974 -28.39 36.76 41.25
C LEU A 974 -29.14 35.60 40.57
N ILE A 975 -30.10 35.90 39.68
CA ILE A 975 -30.82 34.85 38.93
C ILE A 975 -29.87 34.10 38.01
N THR A 976 -29.01 34.83 37.27
CA THR A 976 -28.04 34.20 36.36
C THR A 976 -27.03 33.37 37.14
N PHE A 977 -26.50 33.88 38.26
CA PHE A 977 -25.60 33.15 39.15
C PHE A 977 -26.25 31.90 39.71
N SER A 978 -27.50 31.99 40.16
CA SER A 978 -28.24 30.84 40.71
C SER A 978 -28.49 29.78 39.64
N LEU A 979 -28.89 30.20 38.43
CA LEU A 979 -29.10 29.28 37.30
C LEU A 979 -27.79 28.58 36.90
N LEU A 980 -26.70 29.35 36.73
CA LEU A 980 -25.38 28.80 36.36
C LEU A 980 -24.79 27.88 37.44
N SER A 981 -25.00 28.20 38.72
CA SER A 981 -24.52 27.38 39.84
C SER A 981 -25.28 26.05 39.96
N LEU A 982 -26.51 25.98 39.43
CA LEU A 982 -27.34 24.77 39.44
C LEU A 982 -27.22 23.94 38.16
N THR A 983 -26.59 24.44 37.10
CA THR A 983 -26.33 23.66 35.87
C THR A 983 -25.07 22.81 36.03
N SER A 984 -25.23 21.49 36.12
CA SER A 984 -24.12 20.52 36.02
C SER A 984 -24.21 19.75 34.70
N GLY A 985 -23.11 19.70 33.93
CA GLY A 985 -22.98 18.81 32.77
C GLY A 985 -22.14 17.58 33.13
N GLU A 986 -22.67 16.37 32.89
CA GLU A 986 -21.94 15.11 33.06
C GLU A 986 -21.74 14.43 31.70
N ILE A 987 -20.50 14.05 31.38
CA ILE A 987 -20.16 13.28 30.19
C ILE A 987 -20.36 11.81 30.51
N SER A 988 -21.43 11.19 29.99
CA SER A 988 -21.73 9.76 30.18
C SER A 988 -21.66 8.97 28.88
N ARG A 989 -21.21 7.70 28.97
CA ARG A 989 -21.11 6.78 27.82
C ARG A 989 -22.45 6.06 27.62
N LYS A 990 -23.07 6.23 26.45
CA LYS A 990 -24.27 5.46 26.05
C LYS A 990 -23.86 4.16 25.38
N HIS A 991 -24.35 3.03 25.89
CA HIS A 991 -24.22 1.72 25.23
C HIS A 991 -25.49 1.43 24.43
N PHE A 992 -25.36 1.27 23.12
CA PHE A 992 -26.46 0.79 22.29
C PHE A 992 -26.52 -0.74 22.39
N ARG A 993 -27.58 -1.26 23.02
CA ARG A 993 -27.84 -2.71 23.10
C ARG A 993 -29.06 -3.03 22.26
N VAL A 994 -28.93 -3.98 21.35
CA VAL A 994 -30.05 -4.55 20.60
C VAL A 994 -30.30 -5.94 21.17
N ALA A 995 -31.46 -6.14 21.78
CA ALA A 995 -31.85 -7.46 22.27
C ALA A 995 -32.19 -8.35 21.08
N LEU A 996 -31.51 -9.50 20.97
CA LEU A 996 -31.86 -10.54 20.02
C LEU A 996 -32.97 -11.42 20.62
N GLN A 997 -33.89 -11.90 19.79
CA GLN A 997 -35.01 -12.74 20.23
C GLN A 997 -34.59 -14.14 20.69
N HIS A 998 -33.39 -14.58 20.31
CA HIS A 998 -32.89 -15.94 20.56
C HIS A 998 -31.81 -15.94 21.65
N LYS A 999 -31.83 -16.96 22.51
CA LYS A 999 -30.76 -17.19 23.48
C LYS A 999 -29.50 -17.64 22.73
N PRO A 1000 -28.32 -17.07 23.03
CA PRO A 1000 -27.08 -17.45 22.34
C PRO A 1000 -26.71 -18.92 22.60
N SER A 1001 -26.18 -19.60 21.59
CA SER A 1001 -25.78 -21.02 21.66
C SER A 1001 -24.54 -21.27 22.54
N TYR A 1002 -23.74 -20.23 22.79
CA TYR A 1002 -22.54 -20.29 23.64
C TYR A 1002 -22.34 -18.96 24.40
N PRO A 1003 -21.71 -18.99 25.59
CA PRO A 1003 -21.30 -17.79 26.30
C PRO A 1003 -20.05 -17.20 25.65
N GLY A 1004 -20.21 -16.24 24.75
CA GLY A 1004 -19.08 -15.59 24.07
C GLY A 1004 -19.45 -14.31 23.35
N ALA A 1005 -18.47 -13.73 22.66
CA ALA A 1005 -18.62 -12.52 21.85
C ALA A 1005 -18.17 -12.79 20.41
N LEU A 1006 -19.01 -12.40 19.44
CA LEU A 1006 -18.60 -12.30 18.04
C LEU A 1006 -18.14 -10.87 17.78
N VAL A 1007 -16.85 -10.69 17.54
CA VAL A 1007 -16.28 -9.41 17.11
C VAL A 1007 -16.29 -9.41 15.58
N ARG A 1008 -16.99 -8.43 14.98
CA ARG A 1008 -17.02 -8.24 13.53
C ARG A 1008 -17.18 -6.77 13.16
N GLU A 1009 -16.61 -6.41 12.02
CA GLU A 1009 -16.85 -5.11 11.40
C GLU A 1009 -18.29 -4.93 10.94
N ARG A 1010 -18.70 -3.66 10.82
CA ARG A 1010 -19.98 -3.32 10.19
C ARG A 1010 -19.94 -3.82 8.75
N GLU A 1011 -21.07 -4.37 8.30
CA GLU A 1011 -21.16 -4.93 6.95
C GLU A 1011 -20.13 -6.06 6.68
N TRP A 1012 -19.66 -6.84 7.65
CA TRP A 1012 -18.73 -7.98 7.38
C TRP A 1012 -17.49 -7.60 6.53
N LYS A 1013 -16.98 -6.39 6.71
CA LYS A 1013 -15.68 -6.01 6.17
C LYS A 1013 -14.59 -6.84 6.85
N SER A 1014 -13.45 -7.00 6.18
CA SER A 1014 -12.27 -7.59 6.79
C SER A 1014 -11.77 -6.67 7.91
N PHE A 1015 -11.26 -7.27 8.98
CA PHE A 1015 -10.46 -6.53 9.96
C PHE A 1015 -9.11 -6.14 9.35
N SER A 1016 -8.48 -5.12 9.94
CA SER A 1016 -7.05 -4.88 9.70
C SER A 1016 -6.23 -6.10 10.12
N GLU A 1017 -5.10 -6.33 9.44
CA GLU A 1017 -4.12 -7.36 9.77
C GLU A 1017 -3.64 -7.34 11.23
N ALA A 1018 -3.73 -6.19 11.91
CA ALA A 1018 -3.37 -6.07 13.32
C ALA A 1018 -4.41 -6.67 14.28
N ALA A 1019 -5.67 -6.83 13.86
CA ALA A 1019 -6.74 -7.21 14.78
C ALA A 1019 -6.59 -8.60 15.40
N PRO A 1020 -6.22 -9.67 14.65
CA PRO A 1020 -5.96 -10.98 15.25
C PRO A 1020 -4.88 -10.92 16.33
N GLU A 1021 -3.85 -10.09 16.14
CA GLU A 1021 -2.78 -9.88 17.10
C GLU A 1021 -3.29 -9.17 18.37
N VAL A 1022 -4.01 -8.06 18.23
CA VAL A 1022 -4.58 -7.31 19.36
C VAL A 1022 -5.53 -8.18 20.18
N LEU A 1023 -6.41 -8.92 19.51
CA LEU A 1023 -7.38 -9.80 20.16
C LEU A 1023 -6.68 -10.98 20.85
N SER A 1024 -5.68 -11.59 20.19
CA SER A 1024 -4.86 -12.66 20.78
C SER A 1024 -4.14 -12.21 22.04
N ALA A 1025 -3.41 -11.09 21.98
CA ALA A 1025 -2.68 -10.58 23.13
C ALA A 1025 -3.61 -10.19 24.30
N SER A 1026 -4.80 -9.67 23.99
CA SER A 1026 -5.75 -9.20 25.00
C SER A 1026 -6.51 -10.33 25.70
N PHE A 1027 -6.92 -11.37 24.95
CA PHE A 1027 -7.92 -12.35 25.42
C PHE A 1027 -7.46 -13.81 25.46
N SER A 1028 -6.33 -14.18 24.85
CA SER A 1028 -5.91 -15.60 24.76
C SER A 1028 -5.75 -16.32 26.11
N HIS A 1029 -5.53 -15.59 27.21
CA HIS A 1029 -5.46 -16.15 28.56
C HIS A 1029 -6.82 -16.32 29.27
N GLU A 1030 -7.88 -15.70 28.76
CA GLU A 1030 -9.22 -15.67 29.39
C GLU A 1030 -10.30 -16.34 28.54
N ALA A 1031 -10.12 -16.34 27.22
CA ALA A 1031 -11.07 -16.90 26.27
C ALA A 1031 -10.33 -17.59 25.11
N GLN A 1032 -10.98 -18.60 24.54
CA GLN A 1032 -10.51 -19.20 23.30
C GLN A 1032 -10.91 -18.33 22.11
N LEU A 1033 -9.95 -18.10 21.22
CA LEU A 1033 -10.15 -17.31 20.01
C LEU A 1033 -10.25 -18.25 18.83
N ALA A 1034 -11.30 -18.08 18.03
CA ALA A 1034 -11.51 -18.82 16.78
C ALA A 1034 -11.66 -17.82 15.62
N PRO A 1035 -10.53 -17.42 14.99
CA PRO A 1035 -10.57 -16.60 13.78
C PRO A 1035 -11.35 -17.30 12.67
N ARG A 1036 -12.02 -16.49 11.84
CA ARG A 1036 -12.76 -16.94 10.67
C ARG A 1036 -12.42 -16.03 9.50
N CYS A 1037 -12.31 -16.60 8.31
CA CYS A 1037 -12.20 -15.85 7.07
C CYS A 1037 -13.31 -16.26 6.11
N TRP A 1038 -13.57 -15.44 5.10
CA TRP A 1038 -14.58 -15.72 4.09
C TRP A 1038 -14.14 -15.14 2.74
N LEU A 1039 -14.46 -15.86 1.67
CA LEU A 1039 -14.32 -15.40 0.29
C LEU A 1039 -15.71 -15.42 -0.34
N TYR A 1040 -16.22 -14.25 -0.71
CA TYR A 1040 -17.50 -14.09 -1.40
C TYR A 1040 -17.56 -12.72 -2.07
N ARG A 1041 -18.48 -12.54 -3.02
CA ARG A 1041 -18.74 -11.25 -3.66
C ARG A 1041 -20.13 -10.74 -3.31
N ARG A 1042 -20.20 -9.44 -3.03
CA ARG A 1042 -21.42 -8.74 -2.59
C ARG A 1042 -22.16 -7.96 -3.66
N THR A 1043 -21.68 -8.00 -4.89
CA THR A 1043 -22.33 -7.32 -6.01
C THR A 1043 -23.51 -8.14 -6.52
N GLU A 1044 -24.29 -7.58 -7.45
CA GLU A 1044 -25.44 -8.29 -8.07
C GLU A 1044 -25.03 -9.59 -8.77
N GLN A 1045 -23.77 -9.73 -9.17
CA GLN A 1045 -23.21 -10.96 -9.72
C GLN A 1045 -22.35 -11.66 -8.66
N PRO A 1046 -22.73 -12.83 -8.13
CA PRO A 1046 -21.92 -13.54 -7.15
C PRO A 1046 -20.60 -14.06 -7.78
N LEU A 1047 -19.59 -14.27 -6.93
CA LEU A 1047 -18.37 -14.96 -7.34
C LEU A 1047 -18.72 -16.43 -7.56
N MET A 1048 -18.42 -16.99 -8.73
CA MET A 1048 -18.74 -18.38 -9.07
C MET A 1048 -17.47 -19.22 -9.03
N ILE A 1049 -17.17 -19.81 -7.87
CA ILE A 1049 -15.95 -20.58 -7.67
C ILE A 1049 -16.19 -22.02 -8.17
N PRO A 1050 -15.47 -22.49 -9.21
CA PRO A 1050 -15.58 -23.88 -9.65
C PRO A 1050 -14.99 -24.81 -8.59
N VAL A 1051 -15.68 -25.91 -8.32
CA VAL A 1051 -15.21 -27.02 -7.48
C VAL A 1051 -15.25 -28.30 -8.31
N GLU A 1052 -14.15 -29.03 -8.36
CA GLU A 1052 -14.02 -30.22 -9.22
C GLU A 1052 -13.51 -31.42 -8.42
N CYS A 1053 -14.11 -32.59 -8.68
CA CYS A 1053 -13.62 -33.88 -8.19
C CYS A 1053 -14.02 -35.00 -9.16
N ASN A 1054 -13.10 -35.92 -9.46
CA ASN A 1054 -13.35 -37.09 -10.32
C ASN A 1054 -14.05 -36.78 -11.67
N GLY A 1055 -13.74 -35.63 -12.27
CA GLY A 1055 -14.33 -35.19 -13.55
C GLY A 1055 -15.74 -34.58 -13.44
N ARG A 1056 -16.35 -34.58 -12.25
CA ARG A 1056 -17.58 -33.83 -11.96
C ARG A 1056 -17.24 -32.42 -11.48
N ARG A 1057 -18.13 -31.48 -11.77
CA ARG A 1057 -17.96 -30.06 -11.47
C ARG A 1057 -19.23 -29.48 -10.90
N ALA A 1058 -19.07 -28.67 -9.87
CA ALA A 1058 -20.10 -27.81 -9.30
C ALA A 1058 -19.54 -26.39 -9.10
N TYR A 1059 -20.41 -25.45 -8.73
CA TYR A 1059 -20.02 -24.07 -8.42
C TYR A 1059 -20.48 -23.68 -7.02
N VAL A 1060 -19.62 -23.00 -6.28
CA VAL A 1060 -19.96 -22.41 -4.98
C VAL A 1060 -19.85 -20.89 -5.02
N TYR A 1061 -20.71 -20.22 -4.26
CA TYR A 1061 -20.79 -18.76 -4.23
C TYR A 1061 -19.91 -18.09 -3.17
N GLY A 1062 -19.31 -18.91 -2.30
CA GLY A 1062 -18.36 -18.44 -1.32
C GLY A 1062 -17.73 -19.58 -0.54
N LEU A 1063 -16.58 -19.27 0.05
CA LEU A 1063 -15.82 -20.15 0.94
C LEU A 1063 -15.77 -19.52 2.33
N VAL A 1064 -15.79 -20.36 3.36
CA VAL A 1064 -15.58 -19.94 4.75
C VAL A 1064 -14.39 -20.72 5.28
N GLY A 1065 -13.38 -20.01 5.76
CA GLY A 1065 -12.26 -20.61 6.48
C GLY A 1065 -12.52 -20.58 7.98
N LEU A 1066 -12.37 -21.75 8.60
CA LEU A 1066 -12.54 -21.96 10.03
C LEU A 1066 -11.25 -22.54 10.60
N THR A 1067 -10.94 -22.17 11.84
CA THR A 1067 -9.78 -22.70 12.55
C THR A 1067 -10.13 -24.01 13.28
N PRO A 1068 -9.14 -24.86 13.60
CA PRO A 1068 -9.34 -26.02 14.48
C PRO A 1068 -9.98 -25.66 15.84
N ASP A 1069 -9.69 -24.45 16.34
CA ASP A 1069 -10.20 -23.91 17.60
C ASP A 1069 -11.71 -23.60 17.60
N GLU A 1070 -12.34 -23.53 16.43
CA GLU A 1070 -13.78 -23.27 16.27
C GLU A 1070 -14.65 -24.31 17.00
N THR A 1071 -14.13 -25.52 17.17
CA THR A 1071 -14.80 -26.63 17.88
C THR A 1071 -15.19 -26.30 19.32
N ALA A 1072 -14.38 -25.48 19.99
CA ALA A 1072 -14.60 -25.08 21.38
C ALA A 1072 -15.57 -23.90 21.53
N VAL A 1073 -15.91 -23.21 20.42
CA VAL A 1073 -16.77 -22.02 20.42
C VAL A 1073 -18.18 -22.37 19.97
N THR A 1074 -18.34 -22.83 18.73
CA THR A 1074 -19.67 -23.08 18.14
C THR A 1074 -20.13 -24.52 18.25
N GLY A 1075 -19.19 -25.46 18.43
CA GLY A 1075 -19.52 -26.88 18.40
C GLY A 1075 -19.89 -27.40 17.01
N LEU A 1076 -19.57 -26.66 15.92
CA LEU A 1076 -19.93 -27.02 14.54
C LEU A 1076 -19.48 -28.42 14.13
N HIS A 1077 -18.37 -28.92 14.69
CA HIS A 1077 -17.88 -30.29 14.47
C HIS A 1077 -18.92 -31.39 14.80
N ARG A 1078 -19.93 -31.11 15.62
CA ARG A 1078 -20.99 -32.07 15.97
C ARG A 1078 -22.02 -32.26 14.85
N GLU A 1079 -22.15 -31.24 13.99
CA GLU A 1079 -23.04 -31.26 12.82
C GLU A 1079 -22.30 -31.80 11.57
N VAL A 1080 -20.99 -32.03 11.67
CA VAL A 1080 -20.19 -32.62 10.58
C VAL A 1080 -20.30 -34.14 10.63
N GLU A 1081 -20.70 -34.73 9.51
CA GLU A 1081 -20.80 -36.17 9.32
C GLU A 1081 -19.44 -36.85 9.61
N GLY A 1082 -19.45 -37.90 10.45
CA GLY A 1082 -18.24 -38.57 10.91
C GLY A 1082 -17.44 -37.85 12.01
N GLN A 1083 -17.87 -36.67 12.50
CA GLN A 1083 -17.21 -35.87 13.55
C GLN A 1083 -15.74 -35.53 13.28
N ARG A 1084 -15.32 -35.53 12.00
CA ARG A 1084 -13.95 -35.14 11.62
C ARG A 1084 -13.89 -33.63 11.46
N TRP A 1085 -12.88 -33.01 12.08
CA TRP A 1085 -12.65 -31.57 12.01
C TRP A 1085 -11.25 -31.26 11.45
N PHE A 1086 -11.03 -29.99 11.10
CA PHE A 1086 -9.72 -29.50 10.68
C PHE A 1086 -8.64 -29.79 11.72
N THR A 1087 -7.47 -30.23 11.26
CA THR A 1087 -6.29 -30.56 12.08
C THR A 1087 -5.12 -29.69 11.70
N ALA A 1088 -4.51 -29.03 12.69
CA ALA A 1088 -3.35 -28.20 12.49
C ALA A 1088 -2.18 -29.00 11.86
N GLY A 1089 -1.61 -28.49 10.78
CA GLY A 1089 -0.44 -29.08 10.11
C GLY A 1089 -0.72 -30.24 9.16
N ALA A 1090 -1.98 -30.65 8.96
CA ALA A 1090 -2.33 -31.76 8.05
C ALA A 1090 -2.34 -31.38 6.55
N GLY A 1091 -1.98 -30.13 6.21
CA GLY A 1091 -2.07 -29.59 4.85
C GLY A 1091 -3.46 -29.04 4.52
N PRO A 1092 -3.75 -28.76 3.24
CA PRO A 1092 -5.05 -28.26 2.79
C PRO A 1092 -6.17 -29.26 3.12
N GLN A 1093 -7.20 -28.79 3.81
CA GLN A 1093 -8.37 -29.57 4.18
C GLN A 1093 -9.62 -28.76 3.83
N CYS A 1094 -10.65 -29.40 3.31
CA CYS A 1094 -11.93 -28.77 3.02
C CYS A 1094 -13.08 -29.58 3.60
N MET A 1095 -14.21 -28.91 3.82
CA MET A 1095 -15.48 -29.53 4.15
C MET A 1095 -16.50 -29.11 3.11
N LEU A 1096 -17.29 -30.05 2.64
CA LEU A 1096 -18.31 -29.82 1.62
C LEU A 1096 -19.70 -29.99 2.24
N PRO A 1097 -20.68 -29.13 1.91
CA PRO A 1097 -22.08 -29.41 2.21
C PRO A 1097 -22.51 -30.74 1.56
N ALA A 1098 -23.33 -31.52 2.24
CA ALA A 1098 -23.80 -32.82 1.72
C ALA A 1098 -24.39 -32.75 0.30
N PRO A 1099 -25.20 -31.74 -0.08
CA PRO A 1099 -25.68 -31.62 -1.47
C PRO A 1099 -24.56 -31.44 -2.49
N LEU A 1100 -23.49 -30.71 -2.14
CA LEU A 1100 -22.34 -30.49 -3.02
C LEU A 1100 -21.50 -31.76 -3.16
N ALA A 1101 -21.28 -32.49 -2.06
CA ALA A 1101 -20.61 -33.79 -2.10
C ALA A 1101 -21.36 -34.77 -3.01
N GLN A 1102 -22.69 -34.82 -2.92
CA GLN A 1102 -23.54 -35.65 -3.77
C GLN A 1102 -23.45 -35.26 -5.25
N GLU A 1103 -23.47 -33.95 -5.56
CA GLU A 1103 -23.30 -33.44 -6.93
C GLU A 1103 -21.93 -33.82 -7.51
N LEU A 1104 -20.87 -33.76 -6.69
CA LEU A 1104 -19.52 -34.21 -7.04
C LEU A 1104 -19.35 -35.73 -7.05
N GLY A 1105 -20.37 -36.49 -6.65
CA GLY A 1105 -20.34 -37.96 -6.62
C GLY A 1105 -19.42 -38.55 -5.56
N LEU A 1106 -19.24 -37.83 -4.44
CA LEU A 1106 -18.45 -38.28 -3.31
C LEU A 1106 -19.33 -39.05 -2.31
N GLU A 1107 -18.80 -40.15 -1.80
CA GLU A 1107 -19.40 -40.99 -0.76
C GLU A 1107 -18.57 -40.94 0.53
N ASP A 1108 -19.10 -41.46 1.65
CA ASP A 1108 -18.38 -41.51 2.94
C ASP A 1108 -17.01 -42.21 2.86
N ALA A 1109 -16.86 -43.15 1.92
CA ALA A 1109 -15.61 -43.88 1.68
C ALA A 1109 -14.49 -43.00 1.08
N ASP A 1110 -14.85 -41.85 0.51
CA ASP A 1110 -13.92 -40.91 -0.13
C ASP A 1110 -13.33 -39.90 0.85
N ILE A 1111 -13.83 -39.83 2.08
CA ILE A 1111 -13.29 -38.98 3.15
C ILE A 1111 -11.82 -39.36 3.40
N ASP A 1112 -10.94 -38.35 3.39
CA ASP A 1112 -9.47 -38.44 3.47
C ASP A 1112 -8.76 -39.09 2.27
N ARG A 1113 -9.49 -39.46 1.21
CA ARG A 1113 -8.93 -40.07 -0.01
C ARG A 1113 -9.11 -39.22 -1.25
N ALA A 1114 -10.29 -38.62 -1.41
CA ALA A 1114 -10.58 -37.77 -2.55
C ALA A 1114 -9.81 -36.45 -2.46
N GLN A 1115 -9.35 -35.99 -3.62
CA GLN A 1115 -8.81 -34.65 -3.78
C GLN A 1115 -9.88 -33.79 -4.44
N VAL A 1116 -10.32 -32.77 -3.71
CA VAL A 1116 -11.25 -31.76 -4.18
C VAL A 1116 -10.45 -30.53 -4.56
N ARG A 1117 -10.70 -30.03 -5.76
CA ARG A 1117 -9.99 -28.89 -6.32
C ARG A 1117 -10.84 -27.64 -6.38
#